data_AF-A0A9P4ZT60-F1
#
_entry.id   AF-A0A9P4ZT60-F1
#
_cell.length_a   1.000
_cell.length_b   1.000
_cell.length_c   1.000
_cell.angle_alpha   90.00
_cell.angle_beta   90.00
_cell.angle_gamma   90.00
#
_symmetry.space_group_name_H-M   'P 1'
#
loop_
_entity.id
_entity.type
_entity.pdbx_description
1 polymer ?
#
loop_
_entity_poly.entity_id
_entity_poly.type
_entity_poly.pdbx_seq_one_letter_code
_entity_poly.pdbx_strand_id
1 'polypeptide(L)'
;MRFSLAATTLLAGLATAAPSSSKNDVNLDKLARRNGMLWFGTAADIPGTSETTDKSYLSILRKKFGEMTPANALKFMYTEPEQNVFNFTQGDYFMDLADHYGHAVRCHNLVWASQVSDWVTSRNWTATELKEVMKNHIFKTVQHFGKRCYAWDVVNEAVNGDGTFSSSVWYDTIGEEYFYLAFQYAQEALAQIHANQVKLYYNDYGIENPGPKADAVLKLVAELRKRGIRIDGVGLESHFIVGETPSLADQLATKKAYIEAGLEVAITELDVRFSQAPFYTAEAQKQQAADYYASVASCKHAGPRCVGVVVWDFDDAYSWIPGTFEGQGGACLYNETLEVKPAFYAAAEALENKPCTDLNVFYPQKLWENAPSPTKSPVVHILSRPIGREELFAYTNGHFLIDEQLPFDRRYVRFDVDALCNVAVVADDEPSPIITIEKMEGGFSKALLIQKENGKEGIAKVPCRIAGPAGLTTASEHTGIPVPRVLAWSSDSSSPVGAEYIVMEKAAGVPLFQRWADMAEIDRLQLIKNLTKLEAQLSSIGFPAYGGLYLRADTGAQQSNYQMLNESIDPSHTFCIGPSCDRSFDIDPDTALGQSKGHLNQGPWNTISDVGICIAKRELSPLSRKRLDRPPTFYQGSVEEQAELLQSTMSLMPLLDSHPALVKSGRPILWHTDLHMGNIYVAPDESSQVVSLIDFQSLSVLLAFLQAQWPIFLKPPPNYPKGFVQPRLPDDFDELDEESKSLAQQEWSQAKWAKAYEVSTYLEDRFAYDAMNVPRVFRELFIRCAEVSEVGVVPLRACLIEMFQNWSGLGFTGQCPLSFTEEEIKTHERQFTEYEAWHEVQRLAWECLDTDAEGWIAPQLDITEKRRQNRALLSTFLERTAGEWSPEEARQMWPFPEEA
;
A
#
# COMPACT_ATOMS: atom_id res chain seq x y z
N MET A 1 56.43 -5.18 -6.90
CA MET A 1 56.87 -3.95 -7.61
C MET A 1 56.37 -2.74 -6.82
N ARG A 2 57.14 -1.64 -6.88
CA ARG A 2 57.11 -0.46 -6.00
C ARG A 2 56.22 0.67 -6.56
N PHE A 3 55.69 1.51 -5.64
CA PHE A 3 55.13 2.88 -5.79
C PHE A 3 53.72 2.99 -6.45
N SER A 4 52.79 3.88 -6.07
CA SER A 4 52.82 5.06 -5.20
C SER A 4 51.40 5.51 -4.79
N LEU A 5 51.31 6.22 -3.66
CA LEU A 5 50.22 7.11 -3.25
C LEU A 5 50.02 8.26 -4.25
N ALA A 6 48.77 8.72 -4.42
CA ALA A 6 48.44 10.15 -4.51
C ALA A 6 46.94 10.40 -4.27
N ALA A 7 46.63 11.11 -3.18
CA ALA A 7 45.38 11.81 -2.95
C ALA A 7 45.51 13.24 -3.48
N THR A 8 44.51 13.80 -4.17
CA THR A 8 44.10 15.22 -4.02
C THR A 8 42.80 15.60 -4.76
N THR A 9 41.84 16.08 -3.96
CA THR A 9 40.95 17.26 -4.12
C THR A 9 39.92 17.40 -5.25
N LEU A 10 38.65 17.36 -4.80
CA LEU A 10 37.60 18.39 -4.88
C LEU A 10 37.69 19.47 -5.98
N LEU A 11 36.64 19.54 -6.80
CA LEU A 11 36.02 20.79 -7.24
C LEU A 11 34.49 20.63 -7.19
N ALA A 12 33.89 21.39 -6.28
CA ALA A 12 32.46 21.48 -6.06
C ALA A 12 31.78 22.21 -7.23
N GLY A 13 30.80 21.56 -7.85
CA GLY A 13 29.71 22.21 -8.58
C GLY A 13 28.47 22.14 -7.71
N LEU A 14 28.14 23.26 -7.03
CA LEU A 14 26.90 23.43 -6.28
C LEU A 14 25.72 23.41 -7.24
N ALA A 15 25.07 22.25 -7.39
CA ALA A 15 23.65 22.19 -7.70
C ALA A 15 22.93 22.05 -6.36
N THR A 16 22.30 23.13 -5.91
CA THR A 16 21.44 23.15 -4.72
C THR A 16 20.25 22.21 -4.96
N ALA A 17 20.35 20.97 -4.50
CA ALA A 17 19.19 20.11 -4.31
C ALA A 17 18.32 20.74 -3.22
N ALA A 18 17.11 21.15 -3.61
CA ALA A 18 16.10 21.67 -2.72
C ALA A 18 15.77 20.64 -1.62
N PRO A 19 15.47 21.07 -0.39
CA PRO A 19 15.13 20.16 0.71
C PRO A 19 13.81 19.45 0.40
N SER A 20 13.79 18.12 0.58
CA SER A 20 12.56 17.34 0.57
C SER A 20 11.70 17.74 1.78
N SER A 21 10.63 18.49 1.53
CA SER A 21 9.64 18.90 2.54
C SER A 21 8.83 17.69 3.03
N SER A 22 8.62 17.59 4.33
CA SER A 22 7.70 16.63 4.95
C SER A 22 6.26 16.82 4.42
N LYS A 23 5.49 15.73 4.30
CA LYS A 23 4.14 15.70 3.70
C LYS A 23 3.07 16.56 4.43
N ASN A 24 3.39 17.23 5.54
CA ASN A 24 2.48 18.13 6.29
C ASN A 24 2.58 19.63 5.92
N ASP A 25 3.44 20.03 4.97
CA ASP A 25 3.63 21.45 4.59
C ASP A 25 3.12 21.80 3.17
N VAL A 26 2.11 21.09 2.67
CA VAL A 26 1.50 21.38 1.37
C VAL A 26 0.80 22.73 1.41
N ASN A 27 1.17 23.66 0.52
CA ASN A 27 0.58 24.99 0.38
C ASN A 27 -0.03 25.11 -1.03
N LEU A 28 -1.37 25.15 -1.10
CA LEU A 28 -2.10 25.10 -2.36
C LEU A 28 -1.80 26.31 -3.25
N ASP A 29 -1.74 27.53 -2.69
CA ASP A 29 -1.41 28.73 -3.47
C ASP A 29 0.01 28.66 -4.07
N LYS A 30 1.01 28.25 -3.28
CA LYS A 30 2.38 28.07 -3.79
C LYS A 30 2.43 27.04 -4.92
N LEU A 31 1.68 25.94 -4.80
CA LEU A 31 1.59 24.92 -5.84
C LEU A 31 0.92 25.48 -7.10
N ALA A 32 -0.18 26.19 -6.97
CA ALA A 32 -0.90 26.82 -8.07
C ALA A 32 -0.02 27.81 -8.83
N ARG A 33 0.64 28.74 -8.10
CA ARG A 33 1.56 29.73 -8.68
C ARG A 33 2.75 29.10 -9.38
N ARG A 34 3.39 28.11 -8.74
CA ARG A 34 4.51 27.36 -9.35
C ARG A 34 4.11 26.67 -10.65
N ASN A 35 2.82 26.32 -10.79
CA ASN A 35 2.27 25.63 -11.93
C ASN A 35 1.48 26.55 -12.88
N GLY A 36 1.68 27.87 -12.82
CA GLY A 36 1.21 28.81 -13.85
C GLY A 36 -0.21 29.33 -13.68
N MET A 37 -0.88 29.04 -12.56
CA MET A 37 -2.07 29.78 -12.13
C MET A 37 -1.63 31.06 -11.38
N LEU A 38 -2.54 32.02 -11.21
CA LEU A 38 -2.27 33.22 -10.43
C LEU A 38 -2.39 32.98 -8.92
N TRP A 39 -3.30 32.09 -8.50
CA TRP A 39 -3.53 31.73 -7.10
C TRP A 39 -4.30 30.41 -6.94
N PHE A 40 -4.28 29.90 -5.71
CA PHE A 40 -5.37 29.13 -5.12
C PHE A 40 -5.99 29.97 -4.01
N GLY A 41 -7.31 30.20 -4.06
CA GLY A 41 -8.04 31.13 -3.20
C GLY A 41 -9.14 30.46 -2.38
N THR A 42 -9.78 31.24 -1.51
CA THR A 42 -10.95 30.82 -0.74
C THR A 42 -11.87 32.00 -0.46
N ALA A 43 -13.18 31.76 -0.40
CA ALA A 43 -14.08 32.69 0.27
C ALA A 43 -13.84 32.68 1.79
N ALA A 44 -14.21 33.78 2.44
CA ALA A 44 -14.30 33.89 3.90
C ALA A 44 -15.40 34.90 4.26
N ASP A 45 -16.25 34.57 5.23
CA ASP A 45 -17.31 35.43 5.73
C ASP A 45 -16.82 36.33 6.87
N ILE A 46 -15.83 37.15 6.54
CA ILE A 46 -15.21 38.10 7.45
C ILE A 46 -15.66 39.53 7.08
N PRO A 47 -16.18 40.35 8.01
CA PRO A 47 -16.32 40.11 9.45
C PRO A 47 -17.67 39.50 9.88
N GLY A 48 -18.40 38.82 9.00
CA GLY A 48 -19.78 38.36 9.22
C GLY A 48 -19.94 37.26 10.28
N THR A 49 -18.95 36.38 10.43
CA THR A 49 -19.01 35.20 11.32
C THR A 49 -17.87 35.18 12.35
N SER A 50 -17.82 34.11 13.16
CA SER A 50 -16.73 33.89 14.12
C SER A 50 -15.38 33.58 13.49
N GLU A 51 -15.31 33.31 12.18
CA GLU A 51 -14.05 33.23 11.40
C GLU A 51 -13.14 34.43 11.68
N THR A 52 -13.74 35.61 11.86
CA THR A 52 -13.06 36.88 12.20
C THR A 52 -12.14 36.79 13.42
N THR A 53 -12.46 35.91 14.35
CA THR A 53 -11.77 35.75 15.64
C THR A 53 -11.17 34.36 15.86
N ASP A 54 -11.45 33.42 14.95
CA ASP A 54 -10.92 32.07 14.99
C ASP A 54 -9.45 32.05 14.54
N LYS A 55 -8.56 31.90 15.51
CA LYS A 55 -7.11 31.93 15.26
C LYS A 55 -6.63 30.76 14.42
N SER A 56 -7.27 29.60 14.52
CA SER A 56 -6.88 28.40 13.76
C SER A 56 -7.26 28.56 12.30
N TYR A 57 -8.51 29.00 12.05
CA TYR A 57 -9.01 29.36 10.73
C TYR A 57 -8.13 30.44 10.08
N LEU A 58 -7.92 31.58 10.75
CA LEU A 58 -7.12 32.69 10.24
C LEU A 58 -5.66 32.30 9.95
N SER A 59 -5.08 31.38 10.73
CA SER A 59 -3.74 30.87 10.46
C SER A 59 -3.68 30.05 9.17
N ILE A 60 -4.69 29.21 8.88
CA ILE A 60 -4.76 28.42 7.65
C ILE A 60 -5.03 29.34 6.46
N LEU A 61 -6.02 30.23 6.57
CA LEU A 61 -6.38 31.24 5.59
C LEU A 61 -5.15 32.05 5.11
N ARG A 62 -4.34 32.52 6.06
CA ARG A 62 -3.10 33.26 5.77
C ARG A 62 -2.05 32.40 5.07
N LYS A 63 -1.91 31.12 5.47
CA LYS A 63 -0.76 30.28 5.08
C LYS A 63 -0.97 29.47 3.81
N LYS A 64 -2.21 29.11 3.45
CA LYS A 64 -2.48 28.10 2.40
C LYS A 64 -3.08 28.69 1.12
N PHE A 65 -3.59 29.92 1.18
CA PHE A 65 -4.26 30.61 0.07
C PHE A 65 -3.49 31.88 -0.33
N GLY A 66 -3.76 32.40 -1.53
CA GLY A 66 -3.17 33.65 -2.04
C GLY A 66 -4.18 34.59 -2.71
N GLU A 67 -5.47 34.27 -2.60
CA GLU A 67 -6.61 35.09 -2.96
C GLU A 67 -7.71 34.87 -1.92
N MET A 68 -8.51 35.92 -1.67
CA MET A 68 -9.69 35.85 -0.81
C MET A 68 -10.89 36.58 -1.41
N THR A 69 -12.05 35.93 -1.38
CA THR A 69 -13.33 36.53 -1.78
C THR A 69 -14.20 36.84 -0.55
N PRO A 70 -14.74 38.06 -0.39
CA PRO A 70 -15.63 38.37 0.73
C PRO A 70 -16.99 37.71 0.48
N ALA A 71 -17.34 36.69 1.27
CA ALA A 71 -18.55 35.91 1.06
C ALA A 71 -19.83 36.76 1.11
N ASN A 72 -19.84 37.81 1.95
CA ASN A 72 -21.00 38.70 2.12
C ASN A 72 -20.66 40.21 2.15
N ALA A 73 -19.50 40.61 2.70
CA ALA A 73 -19.22 41.98 3.09
C ALA A 73 -19.29 43.04 1.97
N LEU A 74 -19.25 42.63 0.70
CA LEU A 74 -19.36 43.51 -0.47
C LEU A 74 -20.68 43.39 -1.24
N LYS A 75 -21.59 42.50 -0.84
CA LYS A 75 -22.91 42.38 -1.46
C LYS A 75 -23.74 43.65 -1.21
N PHE A 76 -24.75 43.86 -2.05
CA PHE A 76 -25.53 45.09 -2.09
C PHE A 76 -26.06 45.50 -0.70
N MET A 77 -26.68 44.57 0.04
CA MET A 77 -27.28 44.89 1.35
C MET A 77 -26.27 45.33 2.43
N TYR A 78 -25.00 44.97 2.29
CA TYR A 78 -23.95 45.37 3.24
C TYR A 78 -23.28 46.68 2.85
N THR A 79 -23.33 47.05 1.57
CA THR A 79 -22.67 48.24 1.04
C THR A 79 -23.61 49.43 0.87
N GLU A 80 -24.89 49.22 0.52
CA GLU A 80 -25.90 50.28 0.38
C GLU A 80 -27.22 49.90 1.09
N PRO A 81 -27.22 49.85 2.44
CA PRO A 81 -28.39 49.44 3.23
C PRO A 81 -29.58 50.41 3.12
N GLU A 82 -29.35 51.66 2.76
CA GLU A 82 -30.38 52.65 2.41
C GLU A 82 -29.99 53.38 1.13
N GLN A 83 -30.97 53.88 0.38
CA GLN A 83 -30.75 54.50 -0.93
C GLN A 83 -29.71 55.64 -0.85
N ASN A 84 -28.60 55.49 -1.56
CA ASN A 84 -27.48 56.41 -1.62
C ASN A 84 -26.78 56.67 -0.27
N VAL A 85 -26.96 55.77 0.70
CA VAL A 85 -26.24 55.76 1.98
C VAL A 85 -25.32 54.54 1.97
N PHE A 86 -24.04 54.78 1.69
CA PHE A 86 -23.05 53.71 1.59
C PHE A 86 -22.35 53.45 2.91
N ASN A 87 -22.21 52.18 3.26
CA ASN A 87 -21.42 51.73 4.40
C ASN A 87 -20.38 50.70 3.93
N PHE A 88 -19.13 51.13 3.80
CA PHE A 88 -18.05 50.24 3.37
C PHE A 88 -17.24 49.66 4.54
N THR A 89 -17.66 49.85 5.79
CA THR A 89 -16.87 49.45 6.97
C THR A 89 -16.50 47.97 6.97
N GLN A 90 -17.45 47.08 6.65
CA GLN A 90 -17.19 45.64 6.60
C GLN A 90 -16.27 45.26 5.43
N GLY A 91 -16.52 45.85 4.26
CA GLY A 91 -15.68 45.65 3.08
C GLY A 91 -14.25 46.15 3.29
N ASP A 92 -14.07 47.33 3.87
CA ASP A 92 -12.75 47.89 4.17
C ASP A 92 -12.00 47.03 5.18
N TYR A 93 -12.68 46.51 6.21
CA TYR A 93 -12.09 45.56 7.16
C TYR A 93 -11.56 44.30 6.45
N PHE A 94 -12.36 43.71 5.56
CA PHE A 94 -11.95 42.53 4.80
C PHE A 94 -10.75 42.85 3.90
N MET A 95 -10.79 43.98 3.20
CA MET A 95 -9.72 44.39 2.30
C MET A 95 -8.41 44.67 3.05
N ASP A 96 -8.49 45.29 4.23
CA ASP A 96 -7.32 45.55 5.07
C ASP A 96 -6.67 44.24 5.55
N LEU A 97 -7.48 43.22 5.85
CA LEU A 97 -7.00 41.89 6.19
C LEU A 97 -6.33 41.20 5.00
N ALA A 98 -6.94 41.26 3.81
CA ALA A 98 -6.37 40.71 2.59
C ALA A 98 -5.04 41.39 2.22
N ASP A 99 -4.97 42.73 2.31
CA ASP A 99 -3.75 43.52 2.12
C ASP A 99 -2.67 43.12 3.14
N HIS A 100 -3.05 42.90 4.41
CA HIS A 100 -2.12 42.44 5.45
C HIS A 100 -1.54 41.04 5.17
N TYR A 101 -2.33 40.14 4.57
CA TYR A 101 -1.88 38.81 4.17
C TYR A 101 -1.14 38.79 2.83
N GLY A 102 -1.31 39.83 2.01
CA GLY A 102 -0.76 39.90 0.65
C GLY A 102 -1.57 39.09 -0.35
N HIS A 103 -2.86 38.91 -0.09
CA HIS A 103 -3.78 38.11 -0.90
C HIS A 103 -4.48 39.00 -1.94
N ALA A 104 -4.67 38.50 -3.15
CA ALA A 104 -5.53 39.16 -4.13
C ALA A 104 -6.99 39.11 -3.65
N VAL A 105 -7.83 40.03 -4.13
CA VAL A 105 -9.27 40.02 -3.80
C VAL A 105 -10.09 39.98 -5.07
N ARG A 106 -10.93 38.95 -5.23
CA ARG A 106 -12.07 39.03 -6.15
C ARG A 106 -13.24 39.68 -5.41
N CYS A 107 -13.67 40.84 -5.88
CA CYS A 107 -14.77 41.58 -5.27
C CYS A 107 -16.12 41.00 -5.75
N HIS A 108 -16.95 40.61 -4.80
CA HIS A 108 -18.17 39.86 -5.03
C HIS A 108 -19.31 40.43 -4.17
N ASN A 109 -20.42 40.91 -4.72
CA ASN A 109 -20.77 41.10 -6.13
C ASN A 109 -21.67 42.36 -6.25
N LEU A 110 -21.83 42.91 -7.46
CA LEU A 110 -22.54 44.19 -7.65
C LEU A 110 -24.04 44.05 -7.89
N VAL A 111 -24.44 43.13 -8.77
CA VAL A 111 -25.85 42.93 -9.17
C VAL A 111 -26.19 41.45 -9.07
N TRP A 112 -27.19 41.12 -8.26
CA TRP A 112 -27.73 39.76 -8.08
C TRP A 112 -29.19 39.84 -7.66
N ALA A 113 -29.90 38.72 -7.74
CA ALA A 113 -31.28 38.60 -7.29
C ALA A 113 -31.38 38.55 -5.75
N SER A 114 -30.40 37.94 -5.09
CA SER A 114 -30.37 37.75 -3.65
C SER A 114 -29.55 38.81 -2.93
N GLN A 115 -29.77 38.95 -1.61
CA GLN A 115 -29.05 39.87 -0.72
C GLN A 115 -29.03 41.33 -1.24
N VAL A 116 -30.12 41.72 -1.90
CA VAL A 116 -30.42 43.10 -2.27
C VAL A 116 -31.07 43.79 -1.08
N SER A 117 -30.73 45.05 -0.82
CA SER A 117 -31.34 45.82 0.27
C SER A 117 -32.86 45.92 0.14
N ASP A 118 -33.56 45.82 1.27
CA ASP A 118 -35.03 45.86 1.33
C ASP A 118 -35.63 47.09 0.64
N TRP A 119 -34.95 48.24 0.64
CA TRP A 119 -35.44 49.46 0.00
C TRP A 119 -35.52 49.37 -1.52
N VAL A 120 -34.81 48.42 -2.14
CA VAL A 120 -34.91 48.12 -3.58
C VAL A 120 -36.05 47.15 -3.84
N THR A 121 -36.14 46.06 -3.07
CA THR A 121 -37.12 44.98 -3.29
C THR A 121 -38.53 45.30 -2.80
N SER A 122 -38.67 46.19 -1.82
CA SER A 122 -39.95 46.51 -1.16
C SER A 122 -40.72 47.67 -1.80
N ARG A 123 -40.27 48.18 -2.96
CA ARG A 123 -40.96 49.25 -3.68
C ARG A 123 -41.04 48.98 -5.17
N ASN A 124 -42.08 49.52 -5.81
CA ASN A 124 -42.22 49.47 -7.25
C ASN A 124 -41.35 50.54 -7.90
N TRP A 125 -40.74 50.18 -9.01
CA TRP A 125 -39.84 51.03 -9.77
C TRP A 125 -40.30 51.15 -11.22
N THR A 126 -40.02 52.29 -11.84
CA THR A 126 -39.93 52.34 -13.29
C THR A 126 -38.56 51.84 -13.76
N ALA A 127 -38.48 51.34 -14.99
CA ALA A 127 -37.21 50.92 -15.60
C ALA A 127 -36.14 52.02 -15.56
N THR A 128 -36.53 53.29 -15.74
CA THR A 128 -35.60 54.43 -15.70
C THR A 128 -35.04 54.66 -14.30
N GLU A 129 -35.89 54.63 -13.26
CA GLU A 129 -35.45 54.86 -11.88
C GLU A 129 -34.54 53.74 -11.39
N LEU A 130 -34.87 52.48 -11.69
CA LEU A 130 -34.05 51.35 -11.24
C LEU A 130 -32.70 51.29 -12.00
N LYS A 131 -32.64 51.74 -13.26
CA LYS A 131 -31.38 51.93 -13.99
C LYS A 131 -30.46 52.94 -13.30
N GLU A 132 -30.99 54.07 -12.83
CA GLU A 132 -30.20 55.07 -12.12
C GLU A 132 -29.73 54.57 -10.75
N VAL A 133 -30.54 53.76 -10.07
CA VAL A 133 -30.16 53.11 -8.81
C VAL A 133 -29.02 52.12 -9.02
N MET A 134 -29.17 51.20 -9.99
CA MET A 134 -28.12 50.24 -10.34
C MET A 134 -26.83 50.98 -10.74
N LYS A 135 -26.94 52.04 -11.53
CA LYS A 135 -25.81 52.89 -11.91
C LYS A 135 -25.14 53.52 -10.69
N ASN A 136 -25.90 54.17 -9.81
CA ASN A 136 -25.35 54.82 -8.62
C ASN A 136 -24.61 53.81 -7.73
N HIS A 137 -25.24 52.65 -7.47
CA HIS A 137 -24.65 51.56 -6.70
C HIS A 137 -23.30 51.13 -7.29
N ILE A 138 -23.30 50.74 -8.57
CA ILE A 138 -22.09 50.26 -9.25
C ILE A 138 -20.99 51.31 -9.22
N PHE A 139 -21.30 52.57 -9.56
CA PHE A 139 -20.30 53.63 -9.57
C PHE A 139 -19.67 53.84 -8.19
N LYS A 140 -20.49 53.96 -7.14
CA LYS A 140 -20.01 54.27 -5.80
C LYS A 140 -19.19 53.13 -5.20
N THR A 141 -19.68 51.90 -5.33
CA THR A 141 -19.00 50.71 -4.80
C THR A 141 -17.70 50.43 -5.56
N VAL A 142 -17.73 50.43 -6.90
CA VAL A 142 -16.53 50.18 -7.72
C VAL A 142 -15.47 51.26 -7.52
N GLN A 143 -15.86 52.54 -7.42
CA GLN A 143 -14.91 53.63 -7.22
C GLN A 143 -14.28 53.63 -5.82
N HIS A 144 -15.02 53.20 -4.79
CA HIS A 144 -14.51 53.11 -3.43
C HIS A 144 -13.39 52.08 -3.31
N PHE A 145 -13.64 50.83 -3.75
CA PHE A 145 -12.64 49.77 -3.65
C PHE A 145 -11.55 49.86 -4.72
N GLY A 146 -11.90 50.39 -5.90
CA GLY A 146 -10.96 50.73 -6.96
C GLY A 146 -9.98 49.61 -7.28
N LYS A 147 -8.68 49.91 -7.16
CA LYS A 147 -7.58 49.01 -7.55
C LYS A 147 -7.31 47.89 -6.54
N ARG A 148 -7.98 47.87 -5.39
CA ARG A 148 -7.85 46.79 -4.39
C ARG A 148 -8.49 45.49 -4.90
N CYS A 149 -9.49 45.60 -5.77
CA CYS A 149 -10.07 44.47 -6.48
C CYS A 149 -9.16 44.02 -7.63
N TYR A 150 -8.86 42.71 -7.69
CA TYR A 150 -8.36 42.08 -8.92
C TYR A 150 -9.46 42.08 -10.00
N ALA A 151 -10.65 41.65 -9.60
CA ALA A 151 -11.83 41.52 -10.45
C ALA A 151 -13.10 41.91 -9.68
N TRP A 152 -14.16 42.20 -10.43
CA TRP A 152 -15.53 42.28 -9.94
C TRP A 152 -16.39 41.22 -10.60
N ASP A 153 -17.15 40.48 -9.79
CA ASP A 153 -18.35 39.76 -10.25
C ASP A 153 -19.47 40.80 -10.42
N VAL A 154 -19.64 41.27 -11.66
CA VAL A 154 -20.51 42.42 -11.96
C VAL A 154 -21.97 42.02 -11.90
N VAL A 155 -22.31 40.90 -12.52
CA VAL A 155 -23.64 40.29 -12.49
C VAL A 155 -23.47 38.83 -12.06
N ASN A 156 -24.28 38.41 -11.08
CA ASN A 156 -24.31 37.05 -10.53
C ASN A 156 -25.62 36.37 -10.94
N GLU A 157 -25.56 35.11 -11.40
CA GLU A 157 -26.71 34.20 -11.57
C GLU A 157 -27.89 34.74 -12.41
N ALA A 158 -27.60 35.36 -13.55
CA ALA A 158 -28.60 35.99 -14.41
C ALA A 158 -29.37 35.02 -15.31
N VAL A 159 -29.00 33.73 -15.37
CA VAL A 159 -29.50 32.78 -16.37
C VAL A 159 -30.08 31.52 -15.70
N ASN A 160 -31.24 31.07 -16.19
CA ASN A 160 -31.87 29.81 -15.78
C ASN A 160 -31.20 28.60 -16.48
N GLY A 161 -31.46 27.39 -15.99
CA GLY A 161 -30.95 26.15 -16.60
C GLY A 161 -31.30 25.95 -18.09
N ASP A 162 -32.40 26.55 -18.56
CA ASP A 162 -32.83 26.51 -19.96
C ASP A 162 -32.20 27.60 -20.85
N GLY A 163 -31.38 28.48 -20.28
CA GLY A 163 -30.70 29.58 -20.99
C GLY A 163 -31.51 30.88 -21.08
N THR A 164 -32.69 30.97 -20.46
CA THR A 164 -33.44 32.23 -20.34
C THR A 164 -32.94 33.08 -19.18
N PHE A 165 -33.25 34.37 -19.15
CA PHE A 165 -32.93 35.22 -17.99
C PHE A 165 -33.73 34.80 -16.75
N SER A 166 -33.07 34.74 -15.59
CA SER A 166 -33.68 34.48 -14.29
C SER A 166 -34.48 35.70 -13.80
N SER A 167 -35.56 35.44 -13.05
CA SER A 167 -36.37 36.50 -12.44
C SER A 167 -35.59 37.19 -11.32
N SER A 168 -35.63 38.51 -11.30
CA SER A 168 -35.03 39.36 -10.29
C SER A 168 -35.69 40.73 -10.34
N VAL A 169 -35.57 41.54 -9.28
CA VAL A 169 -36.07 42.93 -9.29
C VAL A 169 -35.51 43.72 -10.47
N TRP A 170 -34.26 43.42 -10.87
CA TRP A 170 -33.59 44.03 -12.01
C TRP A 170 -34.21 43.61 -13.33
N TYR A 171 -34.31 42.31 -13.60
CA TYR A 171 -34.86 41.78 -14.85
C TYR A 171 -36.35 42.10 -15.01
N ASP A 172 -37.15 41.90 -13.96
CA ASP A 172 -38.60 42.07 -14.01
C ASP A 172 -39.01 43.54 -14.23
N THR A 173 -38.14 44.48 -13.85
CA THR A 173 -38.38 45.93 -14.02
C THR A 173 -37.71 46.50 -15.27
N ILE A 174 -36.45 46.14 -15.54
CA ILE A 174 -35.62 46.77 -16.60
C ILE A 174 -35.66 45.95 -17.90
N GLY A 175 -35.94 44.65 -17.83
CA GLY A 175 -35.69 43.69 -18.90
C GLY A 175 -34.20 43.39 -19.09
N GLU A 176 -33.85 42.61 -20.12
CA GLU A 176 -32.49 42.12 -20.41
C GLU A 176 -31.39 43.21 -20.40
N GLU A 177 -31.76 44.47 -20.67
CA GLU A 177 -30.85 45.61 -20.66
C GLU A 177 -30.13 45.84 -19.33
N TYR A 178 -30.66 45.36 -18.19
CA TYR A 178 -29.97 45.49 -16.91
C TYR A 178 -28.59 44.84 -16.92
N PHE A 179 -28.48 43.68 -17.58
CA PHE A 179 -27.25 42.91 -17.68
C PHE A 179 -26.16 43.70 -18.41
N TYR A 180 -26.47 44.21 -19.61
CA TYR A 180 -25.51 44.96 -20.41
C TYR A 180 -25.12 46.30 -19.76
N LEU A 181 -26.11 46.99 -19.18
CA LEU A 181 -25.87 48.27 -18.49
C LEU A 181 -24.99 48.09 -17.25
N ALA A 182 -25.12 47.00 -16.49
CA ALA A 182 -24.27 46.76 -15.33
C ALA A 182 -22.78 46.70 -15.72
N PHE A 183 -22.43 45.94 -16.77
CA PHE A 183 -21.05 45.89 -17.29
C PHE A 183 -20.59 47.23 -17.84
N GLN A 184 -21.45 47.95 -18.57
CA GLN A 184 -21.13 49.28 -19.08
C GLN A 184 -20.81 50.24 -17.92
N TYR A 185 -21.63 50.26 -16.88
CA TYR A 185 -21.43 51.13 -15.72
C TYR A 185 -20.17 50.78 -14.94
N ALA A 186 -19.87 49.48 -14.75
CA ALA A 186 -18.63 49.06 -14.11
C ALA A 186 -17.39 49.46 -14.93
N GLN A 187 -17.45 49.30 -16.25
CA GLN A 187 -16.40 49.77 -17.16
C GLN A 187 -16.19 51.29 -17.09
N GLU A 188 -17.27 52.07 -17.13
CA GLU A 188 -17.22 53.53 -17.03
C GLU A 188 -16.69 54.00 -15.68
N ALA A 189 -17.14 53.39 -14.58
CA ALA A 189 -16.71 53.71 -13.23
C ALA A 189 -15.20 53.49 -13.06
N LEU A 190 -14.67 52.35 -13.53
CA LEU A 190 -13.23 52.05 -13.51
C LEU A 190 -12.42 52.99 -14.41
N ALA A 191 -12.96 53.37 -15.57
CA ALA A 191 -12.30 54.30 -16.47
C ALA A 191 -12.13 55.69 -15.82
N GLN A 192 -13.14 56.16 -15.07
CA GLN A 192 -13.10 57.44 -14.37
C GLN A 192 -12.01 57.52 -13.30
N ILE A 193 -11.66 56.39 -12.66
CA ILE A 193 -10.61 56.32 -11.63
C ILE A 193 -9.29 55.72 -12.15
N HIS A 194 -9.14 55.59 -13.47
CA HIS A 194 -7.95 55.01 -14.12
C HIS A 194 -7.57 53.63 -13.55
N ALA A 195 -8.59 52.77 -13.34
CA ALA A 195 -8.47 51.43 -12.80
C ALA A 195 -8.84 50.35 -13.83
N ASN A 196 -8.60 50.61 -15.12
CA ASN A 196 -8.93 49.68 -16.22
C ASN A 196 -8.23 48.32 -16.14
N GLN A 197 -7.24 48.13 -15.27
CA GLN A 197 -6.64 46.83 -15.02
C GLN A 197 -7.56 45.88 -14.22
N VAL A 198 -8.54 46.41 -13.48
CA VAL A 198 -9.54 45.61 -12.76
C VAL A 198 -10.44 44.92 -13.79
N LYS A 199 -10.59 43.60 -13.61
CA LYS A 199 -11.31 42.73 -14.54
C LYS A 199 -12.81 42.69 -14.25
N LEU A 200 -13.63 42.59 -15.29
CA LEU A 200 -15.08 42.46 -15.17
C LEU A 200 -15.52 41.04 -15.52
N TYR A 201 -16.15 40.36 -14.56
CA TYR A 201 -16.60 38.98 -14.67
C TYR A 201 -18.12 38.88 -14.64
N TYR A 202 -18.64 37.92 -15.41
CA TYR A 202 -19.96 37.31 -15.15
C TYR A 202 -19.76 36.04 -14.33
N ASN A 203 -20.52 35.83 -13.26
CA ASN A 203 -20.39 34.67 -12.37
C ASN A 203 -21.72 33.91 -12.25
N ASP A 204 -21.69 32.59 -12.35
CA ASP A 204 -22.90 31.75 -12.30
C ASP A 204 -22.55 30.27 -12.01
N TYR A 205 -23.53 29.51 -11.51
CA TYR A 205 -23.50 28.05 -11.40
C TYR A 205 -24.13 27.36 -12.61
N GLY A 206 -23.83 26.07 -12.81
CA GLY A 206 -24.44 25.25 -13.87
C GLY A 206 -23.99 25.65 -15.28
N ILE A 207 -22.88 26.39 -15.36
CA ILE A 207 -22.22 26.82 -16.60
C ILE A 207 -20.83 26.18 -16.75
N GLU A 208 -20.55 25.16 -15.96
CA GLU A 208 -19.27 24.44 -15.92
C GLU A 208 -19.22 23.29 -16.92
N ASN A 209 -20.35 22.84 -17.44
CA ASN A 209 -20.47 21.75 -18.41
C ASN A 209 -21.29 22.15 -19.64
N PRO A 210 -21.19 21.41 -20.76
CA PRO A 210 -21.93 21.74 -21.97
C PRO A 210 -23.44 21.70 -21.71
N GLY A 211 -24.16 22.73 -22.16
CA GLY A 211 -25.60 22.81 -21.99
C GLY A 211 -26.20 24.18 -22.33
N PRO A 212 -27.53 24.31 -22.30
CA PRO A 212 -28.24 25.52 -22.71
C PRO A 212 -27.82 26.78 -21.94
N LYS A 213 -27.53 26.62 -20.64
CA LYS A 213 -27.07 27.72 -19.77
C LYS A 213 -25.69 28.24 -20.21
N ALA A 214 -24.71 27.37 -20.43
CA ALA A 214 -23.39 27.75 -20.95
C ALA A 214 -23.46 28.40 -22.34
N ASP A 215 -24.31 27.86 -23.24
CA ASP A 215 -24.55 28.44 -24.57
C ASP A 215 -25.16 29.85 -24.50
N ALA A 216 -26.06 30.08 -23.54
CA ALA A 216 -26.64 31.40 -23.30
C ALA A 216 -25.59 32.40 -22.82
N VAL A 217 -24.69 32.00 -21.91
CA VAL A 217 -23.56 32.84 -21.48
C VAL A 217 -22.67 33.23 -22.65
N LEU A 218 -22.31 32.31 -23.53
CA LEU A 218 -21.54 32.62 -24.74
C LEU A 218 -22.26 33.63 -25.66
N LYS A 219 -23.59 33.55 -25.78
CA LYS A 219 -24.40 34.53 -26.52
C LYS A 219 -24.38 35.91 -25.85
N LEU A 220 -24.52 35.98 -24.53
CA LEU A 220 -24.44 37.22 -23.77
C LEU A 220 -23.07 37.89 -23.92
N VAL A 221 -21.99 37.11 -23.86
CA VAL A 221 -20.61 37.58 -24.10
C VAL A 221 -20.46 38.14 -25.51
N ALA A 222 -20.99 37.45 -26.52
CA ALA A 222 -20.95 37.92 -27.90
C ALA A 222 -21.72 39.24 -28.06
N GLU A 223 -22.87 39.37 -27.41
CA GLU A 223 -23.70 40.58 -27.49
C GLU A 223 -23.06 41.77 -26.75
N LEU A 224 -22.48 41.57 -25.57
CA LEU A 224 -21.67 42.59 -24.88
C LEU A 224 -20.57 43.15 -25.79
N ARG A 225 -19.82 42.26 -26.45
CA ARG A 225 -18.74 42.66 -27.36
C ARG A 225 -19.25 43.39 -28.58
N LYS A 226 -20.37 42.95 -29.15
CA LYS A 226 -21.02 43.61 -30.29
C LYS A 226 -21.45 45.04 -29.95
N ARG A 227 -21.81 45.28 -28.69
CA ARG A 227 -22.14 46.60 -28.13
C ARG A 227 -20.91 47.42 -27.70
N GLY A 228 -19.70 46.88 -27.81
CA GLY A 228 -18.47 47.54 -27.37
C GLY A 228 -18.31 47.61 -25.84
N ILE A 229 -19.05 46.77 -25.11
CA ILE A 229 -19.02 46.69 -23.65
C ILE A 229 -17.99 45.63 -23.24
N ARG A 230 -17.15 45.98 -22.26
CA ARG A 230 -16.06 45.13 -21.79
C ARG A 230 -16.58 44.02 -20.88
N ILE A 231 -16.15 42.79 -21.18
CA ILE A 231 -16.17 41.63 -20.30
C ILE A 231 -14.84 40.91 -20.44
N ASP A 232 -14.16 40.72 -19.31
CA ASP A 232 -12.81 40.20 -19.27
C ASP A 232 -12.78 38.69 -18.97
N GLY A 233 -13.74 38.19 -18.18
CA GLY A 233 -13.80 36.79 -17.81
C GLY A 233 -15.19 36.27 -17.43
N VAL A 234 -15.22 34.96 -17.17
CA VAL A 234 -16.38 34.24 -16.63
C VAL A 234 -15.93 33.45 -15.39
N GLY A 235 -16.71 33.58 -14.32
CA GLY A 235 -16.57 32.83 -13.08
C GLY A 235 -17.49 31.63 -13.11
N LEU A 236 -16.91 30.45 -12.87
CA LEU A 236 -17.63 29.19 -12.78
C LEU A 236 -17.73 28.84 -11.30
N GLU A 237 -18.91 29.03 -10.71
CA GLU A 237 -19.12 28.81 -9.27
C GLU A 237 -18.65 27.43 -8.86
N SER A 238 -19.06 26.39 -9.60
CA SER A 238 -18.64 25.00 -9.35
C SER A 238 -19.13 24.43 -8.02
N HIS A 239 -20.34 24.81 -7.61
CA HIS A 239 -21.09 24.19 -6.50
C HIS A 239 -21.60 22.80 -6.90
N PHE A 240 -20.80 21.78 -6.64
CA PHE A 240 -21.11 20.42 -7.06
C PHE A 240 -21.66 19.55 -5.94
N ILE A 241 -22.21 18.41 -6.33
CA ILE A 241 -22.67 17.35 -5.43
C ILE A 241 -21.74 16.16 -5.63
N VAL A 242 -21.34 15.53 -4.54
CA VAL A 242 -20.47 14.34 -4.57
C VAL A 242 -21.12 13.25 -5.43
N GLY A 243 -20.39 12.80 -6.46
CA GLY A 243 -20.86 11.80 -7.43
C GLY A 243 -21.74 12.33 -8.57
N GLU A 244 -22.13 13.62 -8.53
CA GLU A 244 -22.86 14.30 -9.62
C GLU A 244 -22.06 15.45 -10.23
N THR A 245 -20.77 15.55 -9.87
CA THR A 245 -19.83 16.54 -10.44
C THR A 245 -19.66 16.30 -11.94
N PRO A 246 -19.76 17.34 -12.79
CA PRO A 246 -19.53 17.18 -14.21
C PRO A 246 -18.12 16.62 -14.50
N SER A 247 -18.02 15.78 -15.52
CA SER A 247 -16.78 15.09 -15.84
C SER A 247 -15.62 16.08 -16.10
N LEU A 248 -14.38 15.66 -15.82
CA LEU A 248 -13.18 16.44 -16.16
C LEU A 248 -13.20 16.91 -17.63
N ALA A 249 -13.65 16.03 -18.53
CA ALA A 249 -13.71 16.32 -19.96
C ALA A 249 -14.74 17.40 -20.29
N ASP A 250 -15.95 17.31 -19.72
CA ASP A 250 -17.00 18.31 -19.91
C ASP A 250 -16.60 19.66 -19.32
N GLN A 251 -16.05 19.63 -18.10
CA GLN A 251 -15.52 20.83 -17.46
C GLN A 251 -14.43 21.49 -18.30
N LEU A 252 -13.49 20.71 -18.82
CA LEU A 252 -12.41 21.20 -19.67
C LEU A 252 -12.94 21.75 -21.00
N ALA A 253 -13.89 21.06 -21.63
CA ALA A 253 -14.48 21.47 -22.90
C ALA A 253 -15.18 22.83 -22.78
N THR A 254 -15.99 23.00 -21.74
CA THR A 254 -16.69 24.27 -21.47
C THR A 254 -15.73 25.40 -21.14
N LYS A 255 -14.73 25.15 -20.29
CA LYS A 255 -13.68 26.14 -19.99
C LYS A 255 -12.93 26.55 -21.27
N LYS A 256 -12.61 25.62 -22.16
CA LYS A 256 -12.01 25.92 -23.47
C LYS A 256 -12.93 26.76 -24.35
N ALA A 257 -14.23 26.48 -24.39
CA ALA A 257 -15.19 27.27 -25.17
C ALA A 257 -15.20 28.75 -24.74
N TYR A 258 -15.17 29.03 -23.44
CA TYR A 258 -15.06 30.41 -22.93
C TYR A 258 -13.71 31.06 -23.27
N ILE A 259 -12.61 30.30 -23.15
CA ILE A 259 -11.26 30.76 -23.48
C ILE A 259 -11.13 31.09 -24.98
N GLU A 260 -11.67 30.25 -25.85
CA GLU A 260 -11.75 30.44 -27.31
C GLU A 260 -12.64 31.62 -27.65
N ALA A 261 -13.72 31.79 -26.91
CA ALA A 261 -14.50 33.02 -26.90
C ALA A 261 -13.78 34.16 -26.17
N GLY A 262 -12.45 34.17 -26.06
CA GLY A 262 -11.67 35.36 -25.68
C GLY A 262 -11.73 35.76 -24.21
N LEU A 263 -12.28 34.94 -23.30
CA LEU A 263 -12.42 35.24 -21.88
C LEU A 263 -11.30 34.64 -21.02
N GLU A 264 -10.96 35.29 -19.91
CA GLU A 264 -10.37 34.61 -18.77
C GLU A 264 -11.44 33.72 -18.10
N VAL A 265 -11.01 32.64 -17.48
CA VAL A 265 -11.86 31.72 -16.72
C VAL A 265 -11.31 31.63 -15.30
N ALA A 266 -12.18 31.64 -14.30
CA ALA A 266 -11.83 31.30 -12.92
C ALA A 266 -12.86 30.31 -12.39
N ILE A 267 -12.41 29.32 -11.60
CA ILE A 267 -13.31 28.61 -10.69
C ILE A 267 -13.46 29.49 -9.45
N THR A 268 -14.68 29.84 -9.06
CA THR A 268 -14.95 30.95 -8.14
C THR A 268 -15.51 30.54 -6.79
N GLU A 269 -16.24 29.43 -6.70
CA GLU A 269 -16.99 29.06 -5.49
C GLU A 269 -16.97 27.53 -5.26
N LEU A 270 -15.84 26.88 -5.54
CA LEU A 270 -15.76 25.42 -5.55
C LEU A 270 -16.05 24.83 -4.17
N ASP A 271 -17.10 24.03 -4.11
CA ASP A 271 -17.37 23.06 -3.07
C ASP A 271 -17.98 21.79 -3.68
N VAL A 272 -17.87 20.67 -2.99
CA VAL A 272 -18.44 19.40 -3.46
C VAL A 272 -19.20 18.76 -2.32
N ARG A 273 -20.50 19.04 -2.23
CA ARG A 273 -21.33 18.69 -1.07
C ARG A 273 -21.88 17.28 -1.12
N PHE A 274 -22.05 16.67 0.05
CA PHE A 274 -22.83 15.46 0.16
C PHE A 274 -24.32 15.79 0.24
N SER A 275 -25.14 15.11 -0.56
CA SER A 275 -26.60 15.29 -0.56
C SER A 275 -27.28 14.73 0.69
N GLN A 276 -26.57 13.90 1.48
CA GLN A 276 -26.99 13.40 2.79
C GLN A 276 -25.80 12.78 3.55
N ALA A 277 -25.92 12.69 4.87
CA ALA A 277 -24.96 11.95 5.71
C ALA A 277 -24.99 10.44 5.38
N PRO A 278 -23.88 9.70 5.59
CA PRO A 278 -22.63 10.11 6.26
C PRO A 278 -21.60 10.78 5.31
N PHE A 279 -21.02 11.91 5.75
CA PHE A 279 -20.09 12.71 4.95
C PHE A 279 -18.63 12.21 5.01
N TYR A 280 -18.25 11.60 6.12
CA TYR A 280 -16.85 11.34 6.46
C TYR A 280 -16.47 9.85 6.36
N THR A 281 -17.22 9.05 5.59
CA THR A 281 -16.81 7.67 5.28
C THR A 281 -15.71 7.66 4.24
N ALA A 282 -14.92 6.58 4.19
CA ALA A 282 -13.85 6.43 3.21
C ALA A 282 -14.34 6.61 1.76
N GLU A 283 -15.44 5.94 1.40
CA GLU A 283 -16.03 6.02 0.06
C GLU A 283 -16.56 7.41 -0.26
N ALA A 284 -17.24 8.03 0.70
CA ALA A 284 -17.75 9.39 0.58
C ALA A 284 -16.58 10.37 0.32
N GLN A 285 -15.53 10.29 1.13
CA GLN A 285 -14.35 11.16 1.02
C GLN A 285 -13.52 10.85 -0.23
N LYS A 286 -13.52 9.61 -0.72
CA LYS A 286 -12.87 9.19 -1.96
C LYS A 286 -13.55 9.79 -3.19
N GLN A 287 -14.87 9.67 -3.28
CA GLN A 287 -15.61 10.28 -4.38
C GLN A 287 -15.49 11.80 -4.35
N GLN A 288 -15.61 12.42 -3.17
CA GLN A 288 -15.42 13.86 -3.02
C GLN A 288 -14.02 14.29 -3.47
N ALA A 289 -12.97 13.53 -3.15
CA ALA A 289 -11.61 13.84 -3.58
C ALA A 289 -11.43 13.72 -5.10
N ALA A 290 -12.05 12.73 -5.76
CA ALA A 290 -12.05 12.62 -7.21
C ALA A 290 -12.76 13.82 -7.87
N ASP A 291 -13.85 14.28 -7.30
CA ASP A 291 -14.63 15.42 -7.78
C ASP A 291 -13.86 16.75 -7.66
N TYR A 292 -13.19 16.96 -6.52
CA TYR A 292 -12.25 18.08 -6.34
C TYR A 292 -11.07 18.00 -7.32
N TYR A 293 -10.47 16.81 -7.49
CA TYR A 293 -9.40 16.60 -8.46
C TYR A 293 -9.84 16.97 -9.87
N ALA A 294 -10.97 16.44 -10.35
CA ALA A 294 -11.48 16.70 -11.70
C ALA A 294 -11.72 18.19 -11.92
N SER A 295 -12.27 18.88 -10.92
CA SER A 295 -12.56 20.31 -11.01
C SER A 295 -11.29 21.14 -11.09
N VAL A 296 -10.31 20.90 -10.22
CA VAL A 296 -9.01 21.60 -10.22
C VAL A 296 -8.19 21.26 -11.47
N ALA A 297 -8.13 19.99 -11.85
CA ALA A 297 -7.42 19.52 -13.04
C ALA A 297 -8.03 20.11 -14.32
N SER A 298 -9.36 20.30 -14.39
CA SER A 298 -10.00 20.92 -15.56
C SER A 298 -9.49 22.35 -15.79
N CYS A 299 -9.29 23.13 -14.73
CA CYS A 299 -8.73 24.46 -14.82
C CYS A 299 -7.26 24.40 -15.23
N LYS A 300 -6.49 23.53 -14.58
CA LYS A 300 -5.07 23.31 -14.89
C LYS A 300 -4.84 22.93 -16.36
N HIS A 301 -5.66 22.04 -16.90
CA HIS A 301 -5.59 21.55 -18.28
C HIS A 301 -6.13 22.56 -19.32
N ALA A 302 -7.00 23.49 -18.91
CA ALA A 302 -7.48 24.56 -19.78
C ALA A 302 -6.37 25.58 -20.13
N GLY A 303 -5.26 25.57 -19.38
CA GLY A 303 -4.09 26.42 -19.62
C GLY A 303 -4.17 27.76 -18.89
N PRO A 304 -3.25 28.70 -19.18
CA PRO A 304 -3.02 29.89 -18.35
C PRO A 304 -4.16 30.92 -18.37
N ARG A 305 -5.16 30.74 -19.25
CA ARG A 305 -6.37 31.57 -19.26
C ARG A 305 -7.43 31.07 -18.29
N CYS A 306 -7.30 29.87 -17.74
CA CYS A 306 -7.92 29.52 -16.46
C CYS A 306 -7.00 30.02 -15.34
N VAL A 307 -7.32 31.17 -14.76
CA VAL A 307 -6.36 31.97 -13.98
C VAL A 307 -6.22 31.51 -12.54
N GLY A 308 -7.18 30.78 -11.99
CA GLY A 308 -7.11 30.29 -10.62
C GLY A 308 -8.36 29.51 -10.20
N VAL A 309 -8.27 28.93 -9.01
CA VAL A 309 -9.34 28.19 -8.34
C VAL A 309 -9.59 28.84 -6.98
N VAL A 310 -10.86 29.06 -6.64
CA VAL A 310 -11.31 29.57 -5.35
C VAL A 310 -12.34 28.58 -4.80
N VAL A 311 -12.17 28.15 -3.55
CA VAL A 311 -13.14 27.31 -2.84
C VAL A 311 -14.11 28.17 -2.02
N TRP A 312 -15.38 27.76 -1.87
CA TRP A 312 -16.37 28.55 -1.14
C TRP A 312 -16.35 28.24 0.37
N ASP A 313 -15.35 28.84 1.01
CA ASP A 313 -14.81 28.45 2.32
C ASP A 313 -14.10 27.09 2.28
N PHE A 314 -13.18 26.87 3.22
CA PHE A 314 -12.37 25.66 3.33
C PHE A 314 -12.69 24.82 4.56
N ASP A 315 -13.50 25.30 5.50
CA ASP A 315 -13.88 24.60 6.74
C ASP A 315 -15.38 24.25 6.74
N ASP A 316 -15.70 22.96 6.91
CA ASP A 316 -17.09 22.49 7.01
C ASP A 316 -17.90 23.19 8.10
N ALA A 317 -17.25 23.64 9.20
CA ALA A 317 -17.93 24.32 10.30
C ALA A 317 -18.54 25.67 9.89
N TYR A 318 -18.02 26.30 8.84
CA TYR A 318 -18.44 27.61 8.33
C TYR A 318 -19.13 27.53 6.96
N SER A 319 -19.26 26.33 6.40
CA SER A 319 -19.91 26.13 5.10
C SER A 319 -21.37 26.63 5.11
N TRP A 320 -21.75 27.30 4.03
CA TRP A 320 -23.11 27.79 3.79
C TRP A 320 -24.15 26.67 3.56
N ILE A 321 -23.68 25.46 3.23
CA ILE A 321 -24.52 24.36 2.75
C ILE A 321 -25.53 23.88 3.79
N PRO A 322 -25.16 23.55 5.04
CA PRO A 322 -26.15 23.09 6.03
C PRO A 322 -27.24 24.12 6.34
N GLY A 323 -26.92 25.41 6.20
CA GLY A 323 -27.88 26.51 6.37
C GLY A 323 -28.86 26.68 5.20
N THR A 324 -28.50 26.21 4.01
CA THR A 324 -29.31 26.33 2.78
C THR A 324 -30.05 25.04 2.43
N PHE A 325 -29.39 23.90 2.60
CA PHE A 325 -29.89 22.57 2.26
C PHE A 325 -29.88 21.68 3.50
N GLU A 326 -31.02 21.56 4.16
CA GLU A 326 -31.18 20.74 5.37
C GLU A 326 -30.74 19.28 5.09
N GLY A 327 -29.85 18.77 5.95
CA GLY A 327 -29.31 17.41 5.86
C GLY A 327 -28.10 17.23 4.93
N GLN A 328 -27.71 18.26 4.19
CA GLN A 328 -26.51 18.26 3.33
C GLN A 328 -25.33 18.93 4.04
N GLY A 329 -24.11 18.61 3.62
CA GLY A 329 -22.90 19.19 4.24
C GLY A 329 -21.60 18.52 3.83
N GLY A 330 -20.58 18.68 4.67
CA GLY A 330 -19.27 18.02 4.53
C GLY A 330 -18.51 18.39 3.27
N ALA A 331 -18.72 19.57 2.70
CA ALA A 331 -18.37 19.92 1.33
C ALA A 331 -16.96 20.50 1.14
N CYS A 332 -16.34 21.00 2.21
CA CYS A 332 -15.10 21.77 2.16
C CYS A 332 -13.85 20.88 2.20
N LEU A 333 -12.67 21.47 2.03
CA LEU A 333 -11.37 20.76 2.03
C LEU A 333 -10.93 20.27 3.42
N TYR A 334 -11.46 20.88 4.48
CA TYR A 334 -11.24 20.53 5.88
C TYR A 334 -12.56 20.11 6.53
N ASN A 335 -12.48 19.20 7.51
CA ASN A 335 -13.63 18.90 8.37
C ASN A 335 -13.85 19.99 9.42
N GLU A 336 -14.94 19.88 10.19
CA GLU A 336 -15.36 20.83 11.23
C GLU A 336 -14.33 21.06 12.35
N THR A 337 -13.29 20.23 12.43
CA THR A 337 -12.19 20.36 13.41
C THR A 337 -10.88 20.82 12.78
N LEU A 338 -10.93 21.31 11.53
CA LEU A 338 -9.78 21.73 10.72
C LEU A 338 -8.77 20.60 10.44
N GLU A 339 -9.23 19.35 10.39
CA GLU A 339 -8.43 18.25 9.86
C GLU A 339 -8.56 18.19 8.34
N VAL A 340 -7.44 17.92 7.67
CA VAL A 340 -7.34 17.89 6.21
C VAL A 340 -8.05 16.64 5.68
N LYS A 341 -8.96 16.81 4.72
CA LYS A 341 -9.62 15.69 4.01
C LYS A 341 -8.82 15.21 2.80
N PRO A 342 -9.10 14.00 2.27
CA PRO A 342 -8.55 13.54 0.98
C PRO A 342 -8.71 14.54 -0.16
N ALA A 343 -9.80 15.32 -0.17
CA ALA A 343 -10.06 16.36 -1.16
C ALA A 343 -8.96 17.45 -1.25
N PHE A 344 -8.34 17.80 -0.13
CA PHE A 344 -7.23 18.77 -0.10
C PHE A 344 -5.99 18.24 -0.84
N TYR A 345 -5.64 16.97 -0.60
CA TYR A 345 -4.50 16.36 -1.24
C TYR A 345 -4.76 16.13 -2.74
N ALA A 346 -5.97 15.70 -3.08
CA ALA A 346 -6.40 15.56 -4.48
C ALA A 346 -6.32 16.91 -5.24
N ALA A 347 -6.73 18.02 -4.61
CA ALA A 347 -6.53 19.35 -5.18
C ALA A 347 -5.03 19.68 -5.37
N ALA A 348 -4.17 19.37 -4.39
CA ALA A 348 -2.73 19.57 -4.50
C ALA A 348 -2.10 18.76 -5.65
N GLU A 349 -2.49 17.50 -5.80
CA GLU A 349 -2.02 16.61 -6.87
C GLU A 349 -2.43 17.11 -8.25
N ALA A 350 -3.69 17.56 -8.40
CA ALA A 350 -4.18 18.17 -9.62
C ALA A 350 -3.37 19.42 -10.00
N LEU A 351 -3.00 20.27 -9.03
CA LEU A 351 -2.15 21.44 -9.29
C LEU A 351 -0.75 21.06 -9.78
N GLU A 352 -0.21 19.93 -9.33
CA GLU A 352 1.09 19.41 -9.72
C GLU A 352 1.08 18.54 -10.98
N ASN A 353 -0.08 18.38 -11.64
CA ASN A 353 -0.29 17.39 -12.71
C ASN A 353 0.15 15.96 -12.29
N LYS A 354 0.09 15.65 -11.00
CA LYS A 354 0.25 14.28 -10.52
C LYS A 354 -1.07 13.54 -10.76
N PRO A 355 -1.03 12.22 -11.03
CA PRO A 355 -2.26 11.43 -10.93
C PRO A 355 -2.86 11.63 -9.55
N CYS A 356 -4.17 11.47 -9.41
CA CYS A 356 -4.79 11.44 -8.09
C CYS A 356 -4.22 10.21 -7.35
N THR A 357 -3.19 10.38 -6.53
CA THR A 357 -2.40 9.33 -5.88
C THR A 357 -2.65 9.31 -4.39
N ASP A 358 -3.91 9.36 -3.94
CA ASP A 358 -4.27 9.24 -2.52
C ASP A 358 -5.75 8.90 -2.31
N LEU A 359 -6.34 8.03 -3.15
CA LEU A 359 -7.68 7.48 -2.87
C LEU A 359 -7.65 6.13 -2.16
N ASN A 360 -6.47 5.49 -2.05
CA ASN A 360 -6.30 4.17 -1.42
C ASN A 360 -5.11 4.13 -0.41
N VAL A 361 -4.48 5.27 -0.10
CA VAL A 361 -3.41 5.37 0.94
C VAL A 361 -4.00 5.68 2.33
N PHE A 362 -5.30 5.96 2.38
CA PHE A 362 -6.17 5.76 3.53
C PHE A 362 -7.20 4.76 2.98
N TYR A 363 -7.22 3.47 3.33
CA TYR A 363 -7.76 2.86 4.55
C TYR A 363 -7.57 1.33 4.45
N PRO A 364 -7.33 0.62 5.57
CA PRO A 364 -7.76 -0.77 5.68
C PRO A 364 -8.80 -0.88 6.81
N GLN A 365 -10.02 -1.34 6.50
CA GLN A 365 -10.79 -2.31 7.31
C GLN A 365 -12.25 -2.52 6.90
N LYS A 366 -12.93 -1.65 6.13
CA LYS A 366 -14.38 -1.81 5.88
C LYS A 366 -14.87 -1.37 4.50
N LEU A 367 -14.64 -2.21 3.49
CA LEU A 367 -15.23 -2.07 2.14
C LEU A 367 -16.56 -2.82 1.94
N TRP A 368 -17.11 -3.43 3.00
CA TRP A 368 -18.20 -4.40 2.84
C TRP A 368 -19.63 -3.81 2.99
N GLU A 369 -19.78 -2.56 3.38
CA GLU A 369 -21.10 -1.96 3.64
C GLU A 369 -21.82 -1.47 2.35
N ASN A 370 -21.13 -1.39 1.20
CA ASN A 370 -21.67 -0.89 -0.08
C ASN A 370 -21.58 -1.86 -1.28
N ALA A 371 -21.29 -3.15 -1.06
CA ALA A 371 -21.15 -4.12 -2.15
C ALA A 371 -22.49 -4.43 -2.87
N PRO A 372 -22.62 -4.24 -4.19
CA PRO A 372 -23.83 -4.62 -4.92
C PRO A 372 -24.03 -6.15 -4.91
N SER A 373 -25.29 -6.61 -4.88
CA SER A 373 -25.60 -8.04 -4.98
C SER A 373 -25.28 -8.55 -6.41
N PRO A 374 -24.62 -9.72 -6.55
CA PRO A 374 -24.21 -10.21 -7.86
C PRO A 374 -25.42 -10.53 -8.74
N THR A 375 -25.41 -10.06 -9.99
CA THR A 375 -26.47 -10.36 -10.97
C THR A 375 -26.35 -11.78 -11.55
N LYS A 376 -25.17 -12.42 -11.46
CA LYS A 376 -24.89 -13.84 -11.71
C LYS A 376 -23.67 -14.31 -10.91
N SER A 377 -23.71 -15.50 -10.31
CA SER A 377 -22.51 -16.11 -9.69
C SER A 377 -21.50 -16.54 -10.77
N PRO A 378 -20.19 -16.33 -10.56
CA PRO A 378 -19.16 -16.69 -11.52
C PRO A 378 -19.05 -18.21 -11.67
N VAL A 379 -18.61 -18.66 -12.86
CA VAL A 379 -18.28 -20.07 -13.08
C VAL A 379 -16.89 -20.33 -12.51
N VAL A 380 -16.77 -21.35 -11.66
CA VAL A 380 -15.51 -21.75 -11.04
C VAL A 380 -14.91 -22.92 -11.79
N HIS A 381 -13.62 -22.85 -12.07
CA HIS A 381 -12.86 -23.83 -12.82
C HIS A 381 -11.65 -24.34 -12.04
N ILE A 382 -11.25 -25.59 -12.32
CA ILE A 382 -9.94 -26.18 -12.01
C ILE A 382 -9.42 -26.77 -13.30
N LEU A 383 -8.22 -26.36 -13.75
CA LEU A 383 -7.63 -26.79 -15.01
C LEU A 383 -8.61 -26.63 -16.17
N SER A 384 -9.31 -25.48 -16.20
CA SER A 384 -10.39 -25.18 -17.16
C SER A 384 -11.64 -26.09 -17.10
N ARG A 385 -11.72 -27.08 -16.19
CA ARG A 385 -12.93 -27.89 -15.94
C ARG A 385 -13.84 -27.17 -14.95
N PRO A 386 -15.17 -27.04 -15.21
CA PRO A 386 -16.08 -26.45 -14.25
C PRO A 386 -16.24 -27.32 -12.99
N ILE A 387 -16.30 -26.67 -11.82
CA ILE A 387 -16.38 -27.33 -10.51
C ILE A 387 -17.48 -26.72 -9.62
N GLY A 388 -17.89 -27.46 -8.59
CA GLY A 388 -18.81 -26.97 -7.56
C GLY A 388 -18.10 -26.22 -6.42
N ARG A 389 -18.87 -25.53 -5.56
CA ARG A 389 -18.32 -24.76 -4.43
C ARG A 389 -17.57 -25.63 -3.40
N GLU A 390 -18.04 -26.85 -3.12
CA GLU A 390 -17.33 -27.72 -2.17
C GLU A 390 -15.94 -28.14 -2.69
N GLU A 391 -15.81 -28.35 -4.00
CA GLU A 391 -14.52 -28.66 -4.63
C GLU A 391 -13.58 -27.43 -4.65
N LEU A 392 -14.13 -26.22 -4.65
CA LEU A 392 -13.38 -24.97 -4.46
C LEU A 392 -12.79 -24.87 -3.04
N PHE A 393 -13.55 -25.27 -2.02
CA PHE A 393 -13.14 -25.21 -0.61
C PHE A 393 -12.16 -26.33 -0.23
N ALA A 394 -12.30 -27.51 -0.84
CA ALA A 394 -11.42 -28.66 -0.63
C ALA A 394 -10.00 -28.43 -1.16
N TYR A 395 -9.03 -29.21 -0.68
CA TYR A 395 -7.69 -29.28 -1.29
C TYR A 395 -7.71 -30.18 -2.53
N THR A 396 -7.07 -29.75 -3.61
CA THR A 396 -7.06 -30.41 -4.93
C THR A 396 -5.67 -30.46 -5.58
N ASN A 397 -4.70 -29.68 -5.11
CA ASN A 397 -3.37 -29.56 -5.72
C ASN A 397 -2.37 -30.61 -5.19
N GLY A 398 -2.77 -31.88 -5.12
CA GLY A 398 -1.91 -33.00 -4.73
C GLY A 398 -2.53 -33.96 -3.72
N HIS A 399 -1.77 -34.99 -3.40
CA HIS A 399 -2.17 -36.11 -2.54
C HIS A 399 -1.18 -36.32 -1.39
N PHE A 400 -1.56 -37.11 -0.39
CA PHE A 400 -0.67 -37.48 0.71
C PHE A 400 -0.55 -39.00 0.83
N LEU A 401 0.68 -39.47 1.07
CA LEU A 401 0.99 -40.90 1.15
C LEU A 401 0.23 -41.60 2.28
N ILE A 402 0.13 -40.95 3.44
CA ILE A 402 -0.54 -41.43 4.65
C ILE A 402 -1.50 -40.38 5.20
N ASP A 403 -2.53 -40.83 5.94
CA ASP A 403 -3.48 -39.99 6.69
C ASP A 403 -4.05 -38.80 5.93
N GLU A 404 -4.27 -38.98 4.63
CA GLU A 404 -4.57 -37.93 3.66
C GLU A 404 -5.74 -37.01 4.03
N GLN A 405 -6.70 -37.52 4.81
CA GLN A 405 -7.81 -36.73 5.31
C GLN A 405 -7.36 -35.57 6.22
N LEU A 406 -6.36 -35.78 7.08
CA LEU A 406 -5.91 -34.75 8.03
C LEU A 406 -5.24 -33.56 7.33
N PRO A 407 -4.27 -33.74 6.40
CA PRO A 407 -3.76 -32.64 5.57
C PRO A 407 -4.83 -31.94 4.72
N PHE A 408 -5.84 -32.67 4.25
CA PHE A 408 -6.97 -32.08 3.52
C PHE A 408 -7.85 -31.21 4.41
N ASP A 409 -8.22 -31.68 5.60
CA ASP A 409 -9.04 -30.94 6.55
C ASP A 409 -8.35 -29.65 7.00
N ARG A 410 -7.03 -29.69 7.25
CA ARG A 410 -6.22 -28.49 7.58
C ARG A 410 -6.14 -27.47 6.44
N ARG A 411 -6.37 -27.90 5.21
CA ARG A 411 -6.37 -27.07 3.99
C ARG A 411 -7.78 -26.79 3.46
N TYR A 412 -8.83 -27.24 4.14
CA TYR A 412 -10.21 -26.91 3.82
C TYR A 412 -10.57 -25.53 4.38
N VAL A 413 -11.06 -24.63 3.53
CA VAL A 413 -11.56 -23.32 3.97
C VAL A 413 -12.85 -23.02 3.25
N ARG A 414 -13.92 -22.83 4.04
CA ARG A 414 -15.20 -22.37 3.55
C ARG A 414 -15.28 -20.86 3.66
N PHE A 415 -15.68 -20.21 2.58
CA PHE A 415 -15.87 -18.76 2.51
C PHE A 415 -17.00 -18.43 1.54
N ASP A 416 -17.53 -17.23 1.63
CA ASP A 416 -18.53 -16.71 0.71
C ASP A 416 -17.84 -16.21 -0.57
N VAL A 417 -17.95 -17.04 -1.61
CA VAL A 417 -17.38 -16.78 -2.94
C VAL A 417 -17.99 -15.52 -3.56
N ASP A 418 -19.29 -15.30 -3.38
CA ASP A 418 -19.98 -14.16 -3.96
C ASP A 418 -19.52 -12.86 -3.28
N ALA A 419 -19.37 -12.87 -1.94
CA ALA A 419 -18.81 -11.74 -1.20
C ALA A 419 -17.34 -11.46 -1.56
N LEU A 420 -16.51 -12.49 -1.72
CA LEU A 420 -15.12 -12.32 -2.16
C LEU A 420 -15.05 -11.71 -3.57
N CYS A 421 -15.95 -12.14 -4.45
CA CYS A 421 -16.08 -11.57 -5.79
C CYS A 421 -16.47 -10.10 -5.73
N ASN A 422 -17.45 -9.75 -4.90
CA ASN A 422 -17.86 -8.36 -4.73
C ASN A 422 -16.70 -7.48 -4.26
N VAL A 423 -15.91 -7.96 -3.30
CA VAL A 423 -14.70 -7.25 -2.87
C VAL A 423 -13.74 -7.06 -4.05
N ALA A 424 -13.44 -8.11 -4.82
CA ALA A 424 -12.53 -8.02 -5.95
C ALA A 424 -13.05 -7.16 -7.12
N VAL A 425 -14.38 -7.01 -7.25
CA VAL A 425 -15.01 -6.06 -8.19
C VAL A 425 -14.75 -4.63 -7.75
N VAL A 426 -15.01 -4.28 -6.49
CA VAL A 426 -14.91 -2.89 -5.99
C VAL A 426 -13.48 -2.44 -5.65
N ALA A 427 -12.56 -3.37 -5.45
CA ALA A 427 -11.18 -3.10 -5.06
C ALA A 427 -10.28 -2.55 -6.19
N ASP A 428 -10.72 -2.67 -7.44
CA ASP A 428 -9.97 -2.24 -8.62
C ASP A 428 -10.37 -0.82 -9.00
N ASP A 429 -9.46 -0.10 -9.65
CA ASP A 429 -9.69 1.29 -10.09
C ASP A 429 -10.78 1.36 -11.19
N GLU A 430 -11.05 0.23 -11.86
CA GLU A 430 -12.17 0.03 -12.79
C GLU A 430 -13.01 -1.21 -12.39
N PRO A 431 -14.11 -1.03 -11.65
CA PRO A 431 -14.97 -2.14 -11.24
C PRO A 431 -15.56 -2.87 -12.46
N SER A 432 -15.35 -4.18 -12.53
CA SER A 432 -15.88 -5.03 -13.60
C SER A 432 -16.30 -6.39 -13.04
N PRO A 433 -17.48 -6.92 -13.43
CA PRO A 433 -17.96 -8.21 -12.96
C PRO A 433 -16.97 -9.34 -13.22
N ILE A 434 -16.94 -10.29 -12.29
CA ILE A 434 -16.12 -11.49 -12.41
C ILE A 434 -16.89 -12.51 -13.25
N ILE A 435 -16.26 -12.97 -14.33
CA ILE A 435 -16.87 -13.95 -15.24
C ILE A 435 -16.47 -15.38 -14.87
N THR A 436 -15.20 -15.58 -14.50
CA THR A 436 -14.62 -16.88 -14.19
C THR A 436 -13.64 -16.77 -13.03
N ILE A 437 -13.55 -17.86 -12.27
CA ILE A 437 -12.53 -18.05 -11.24
C ILE A 437 -11.79 -19.34 -11.59
N GLU A 438 -10.50 -19.26 -11.84
CA GLU A 438 -9.63 -20.43 -11.98
C GLU A 438 -8.92 -20.65 -10.64
N LYS A 439 -9.20 -21.79 -10.00
CA LYS A 439 -8.54 -22.18 -8.76
C LYS A 439 -7.15 -22.73 -9.11
N MET A 440 -6.12 -21.93 -8.81
CA MET A 440 -4.72 -22.32 -8.97
C MET A 440 -4.21 -23.13 -7.76
N GLU A 441 -4.68 -22.75 -6.56
CA GLU A 441 -4.43 -23.38 -5.25
C GLU A 441 -2.95 -23.56 -4.85
N GLY A 442 -2.55 -22.94 -3.73
CA GLY A 442 -1.24 -23.14 -3.11
C GLY A 442 -1.30 -24.08 -1.89
N GLY A 443 -0.14 -24.45 -1.36
CA GLY A 443 -0.03 -25.33 -0.18
C GLY A 443 -0.58 -24.71 1.12
N PHE A 444 -0.62 -23.38 1.22
CA PHE A 444 -1.03 -22.64 2.41
C PHE A 444 -2.24 -21.72 2.18
N SER A 445 -2.68 -21.53 0.93
CA SER A 445 -3.76 -20.58 0.59
C SER A 445 -4.57 -21.09 -0.61
N LYS A 446 -5.88 -20.82 -0.62
CA LYS A 446 -6.69 -20.91 -1.83
C LYS A 446 -6.34 -19.73 -2.73
N ALA A 447 -5.40 -19.95 -3.66
CA ALA A 447 -5.05 -18.99 -4.69
C ALA A 447 -6.01 -19.11 -5.88
N LEU A 448 -6.72 -18.02 -6.17
CA LEU A 448 -7.78 -17.92 -7.16
C LEU A 448 -7.39 -16.87 -8.20
N LEU A 449 -7.25 -17.27 -9.46
CA LEU A 449 -7.14 -16.37 -10.58
C LEU A 449 -8.54 -15.92 -10.97
N ILE A 450 -8.81 -14.63 -10.80
CA ILE A 450 -10.08 -13.98 -11.10
C ILE A 450 -9.96 -13.34 -12.48
N GLN A 451 -10.88 -13.67 -13.39
CA GLN A 451 -10.99 -13.00 -14.68
C GLN A 451 -12.25 -12.15 -14.73
N LYS A 452 -12.08 -10.90 -15.15
CA LYS A 452 -13.15 -9.90 -15.24
C LYS A 452 -13.66 -9.77 -16.67
N GLU A 453 -14.89 -9.27 -16.82
CA GLU A 453 -15.52 -9.07 -18.13
C GLU A 453 -14.76 -8.08 -19.02
N ASN A 454 -14.05 -7.12 -18.42
CA ASN A 454 -13.17 -6.17 -19.14
C ASN A 454 -11.82 -6.79 -19.58
N GLY A 455 -11.60 -8.08 -19.35
CA GLY A 455 -10.36 -8.79 -19.71
C GLY A 455 -9.20 -8.60 -18.72
N LYS A 456 -9.37 -7.85 -17.62
CA LYS A 456 -8.37 -7.77 -16.55
C LYS A 456 -8.37 -9.05 -15.71
N GLU A 457 -7.19 -9.37 -15.19
CA GLU A 457 -6.98 -10.51 -14.31
C GLU A 457 -6.44 -10.05 -12.94
N GLY A 458 -6.92 -10.68 -11.88
CA GLY A 458 -6.46 -10.45 -10.51
C GLY A 458 -6.26 -11.78 -9.77
N ILE A 459 -5.57 -11.73 -8.64
CA ILE A 459 -5.40 -12.87 -7.75
C ILE A 459 -6.12 -12.59 -6.45
N ALA A 460 -7.01 -13.49 -6.03
CA ALA A 460 -7.49 -13.54 -4.66
C ALA A 460 -6.86 -14.72 -3.94
N LYS A 461 -6.38 -14.51 -2.72
CA LYS A 461 -5.88 -15.56 -1.84
C LYS A 461 -6.70 -15.57 -0.55
N VAL A 462 -7.12 -16.77 -0.15
CA VAL A 462 -7.74 -17.03 1.15
C VAL A 462 -6.82 -17.99 1.92
N PRO A 463 -6.22 -17.58 3.06
CA PRO A 463 -5.30 -18.42 3.80
C PRO A 463 -5.99 -19.68 4.35
N CYS A 464 -5.29 -20.81 4.31
CA CYS A 464 -5.68 -22.05 4.98
C CYS A 464 -5.37 -21.98 6.47
N ARG A 465 -6.01 -22.84 7.28
CA ARG A 465 -5.72 -22.92 8.73
C ARG A 465 -4.25 -23.22 9.05
N ILE A 466 -3.53 -23.82 8.11
CA ILE A 466 -2.11 -24.16 8.23
C ILE A 466 -1.16 -23.00 7.87
N ALA A 467 -1.67 -21.86 7.39
CA ALA A 467 -0.85 -20.72 6.96
C ALA A 467 -0.12 -20.01 8.11
N GLY A 468 -0.57 -20.19 9.36
CA GLY A 468 -0.12 -19.47 10.54
C GLY A 468 -1.24 -18.60 11.13
N PRO A 469 -0.93 -17.75 12.14
CA PRO A 469 -1.94 -16.97 12.84
C PRO A 469 -2.71 -16.11 11.85
N ALA A 470 -3.99 -16.46 11.70
CA ALA A 470 -4.86 -16.00 10.63
C ALA A 470 -4.72 -14.48 10.38
N GLY A 471 -4.95 -13.66 11.42
CA GLY A 471 -4.93 -12.20 11.27
C GLY A 471 -3.55 -11.57 11.01
N LEU A 472 -2.44 -12.26 11.32
CA LEU A 472 -1.08 -11.75 11.14
C LEU A 472 -0.53 -12.05 9.75
N THR A 473 -0.87 -13.19 9.16
CA THR A 473 -0.34 -13.58 7.84
C THR A 473 -0.79 -12.65 6.72
N THR A 474 -2.06 -12.22 6.74
CA THR A 474 -2.65 -11.33 5.72
C THR A 474 -2.16 -9.87 5.82
N ALA A 475 -1.85 -9.39 7.03
CA ALA A 475 -1.50 -7.99 7.29
C ALA A 475 -0.04 -7.62 6.91
N SER A 476 0.77 -8.58 6.45
CA SER A 476 2.23 -8.43 6.28
C SER A 476 2.73 -8.13 4.85
N GLU A 477 1.84 -8.05 3.86
CA GLU A 477 2.22 -8.14 2.43
C GLU A 477 2.52 -6.81 1.70
N HIS A 478 2.97 -5.74 2.36
CA HIS A 478 3.18 -4.43 1.69
C HIS A 478 4.62 -3.89 1.81
N THR A 479 5.39 -3.90 0.70
CA THR A 479 6.78 -3.37 0.63
C THR A 479 7.10 -2.74 -0.74
N GLY A 480 8.09 -1.84 -0.81
CA GLY A 480 8.51 -1.10 -2.02
C GLY A 480 9.30 -1.88 -3.08
N ILE A 481 9.03 -3.17 -3.24
CA ILE A 481 9.65 -4.11 -4.20
C ILE A 481 8.69 -4.25 -5.40
N PRO A 482 9.14 -4.70 -6.59
CA PRO A 482 8.24 -5.19 -7.64
C PRO A 482 7.46 -6.44 -7.16
N VAL A 483 6.44 -6.22 -6.34
CA VAL A 483 5.41 -7.20 -5.96
C VAL A 483 4.09 -6.76 -6.57
N PRO A 484 3.15 -7.69 -6.83
CA PRO A 484 1.83 -7.32 -7.31
C PRO A 484 1.14 -6.36 -6.34
N ARG A 485 0.47 -5.33 -6.86
CA ARG A 485 -0.21 -4.35 -6.01
C ARG A 485 -1.39 -5.01 -5.30
N VAL A 486 -1.47 -4.81 -3.99
CA VAL A 486 -2.62 -5.22 -3.18
C VAL A 486 -3.78 -4.26 -3.43
N LEU A 487 -4.94 -4.80 -3.79
CA LEU A 487 -6.15 -4.07 -4.15
C LEU A 487 -7.13 -3.98 -2.97
N ALA A 488 -7.33 -5.08 -2.25
CA ALA A 488 -8.13 -5.13 -1.03
C ALA A 488 -7.71 -6.32 -0.17
N TRP A 489 -7.96 -6.26 1.13
CA TRP A 489 -7.67 -7.38 2.02
C TRP A 489 -8.47 -7.25 3.31
N SER A 490 -8.57 -8.35 4.07
CA SER A 490 -9.14 -8.39 5.42
C SER A 490 -8.44 -9.47 6.24
N SER A 491 -7.92 -9.09 7.41
CA SER A 491 -7.48 -10.01 8.47
C SER A 491 -8.61 -10.41 9.43
N ASP A 492 -9.84 -9.95 9.18
CA ASP A 492 -11.00 -10.30 10.00
C ASP A 492 -11.87 -11.34 9.29
N SER A 493 -11.88 -12.56 9.84
CA SER A 493 -12.72 -13.65 9.36
C SER A 493 -14.23 -13.43 9.59
N SER A 494 -14.61 -12.43 10.39
CA SER A 494 -16.01 -12.00 10.55
C SER A 494 -16.50 -11.07 9.44
N SER A 495 -15.63 -10.72 8.47
CA SER A 495 -16.03 -10.03 7.25
C SER A 495 -17.11 -10.82 6.49
N PRO A 496 -17.88 -10.19 5.58
CA PRO A 496 -18.89 -10.92 4.80
C PRO A 496 -18.36 -12.04 3.91
N VAL A 497 -17.05 -12.06 3.63
CA VAL A 497 -16.39 -13.20 2.98
C VAL A 497 -16.40 -14.43 3.89
N GLY A 498 -16.55 -14.27 5.21
CA GLY A 498 -16.53 -15.36 6.19
C GLY A 498 -15.15 -16.00 6.37
N ALA A 499 -14.12 -15.37 5.80
CA ALA A 499 -12.72 -15.74 5.89
C ALA A 499 -11.87 -14.49 5.68
N GLU A 500 -10.60 -14.60 6.09
CA GLU A 500 -9.58 -13.62 5.74
C GLU A 500 -9.26 -13.73 4.25
N TYR A 501 -8.78 -12.64 3.67
CA TYR A 501 -8.45 -12.64 2.25
C TYR A 501 -7.48 -11.52 1.90
N ILE A 502 -6.80 -11.71 0.78
CA ILE A 502 -6.10 -10.65 0.06
C ILE A 502 -6.45 -10.75 -1.42
N VAL A 503 -6.77 -9.61 -2.03
CA VAL A 503 -7.01 -9.42 -3.45
C VAL A 503 -5.90 -8.51 -3.97
N MET A 504 -5.22 -8.94 -5.02
CA MET A 504 -4.08 -8.26 -5.60
C MET A 504 -4.10 -8.37 -7.13
N GLU A 505 -3.30 -7.55 -7.80
CA GLU A 505 -3.05 -7.69 -9.24
C GLU A 505 -2.38 -9.02 -9.56
N LYS A 506 -2.55 -9.50 -10.80
CA LYS A 506 -1.74 -10.61 -11.30
C LYS A 506 -0.30 -10.14 -11.53
N ALA A 507 0.68 -10.95 -11.12
CA ALA A 507 2.09 -10.66 -11.35
C ALA A 507 2.38 -10.42 -12.84
N ALA A 508 3.03 -9.30 -13.14
CA ALA A 508 3.45 -8.98 -14.50
C ALA A 508 4.59 -9.90 -14.97
N GLY A 509 4.67 -10.14 -16.28
CA GLY A 509 5.75 -10.91 -16.90
C GLY A 509 5.46 -12.41 -17.03
N VAL A 510 6.53 -13.19 -17.21
CA VAL A 510 6.48 -14.65 -17.38
C VAL A 510 7.32 -15.33 -16.28
N PRO A 511 6.85 -16.43 -15.67
CA PRO A 511 7.65 -17.17 -14.69
C PRO A 511 9.00 -17.62 -15.25
N LEU A 512 10.06 -17.48 -14.46
CA LEU A 512 11.43 -17.72 -14.88
C LEU A 512 11.65 -19.16 -15.39
N PHE A 513 10.98 -20.14 -14.80
CA PHE A 513 11.13 -21.54 -15.23
C PHE A 513 10.74 -21.79 -16.69
N GLN A 514 9.84 -20.95 -17.26
CA GLN A 514 9.42 -21.05 -18.66
C GLN A 514 10.44 -20.48 -19.64
N ARG A 515 11.38 -19.65 -19.15
CA ARG A 515 12.39 -18.97 -19.98
C ARG A 515 13.80 -19.45 -19.72
N TRP A 516 14.10 -19.95 -18.53
CA TRP A 516 15.46 -20.25 -18.08
C TRP A 516 16.25 -21.12 -19.04
N ALA A 517 15.63 -22.18 -19.58
CA ALA A 517 16.28 -23.12 -20.49
C ALA A 517 16.74 -22.45 -21.80
N ASP A 518 15.96 -21.48 -22.31
CA ASP A 518 16.19 -20.80 -23.58
C ASP A 518 17.08 -19.55 -23.45
N MET A 519 17.35 -19.08 -22.22
CA MET A 519 18.19 -17.90 -21.97
C MET A 519 19.65 -18.14 -22.38
N ALA A 520 20.27 -17.14 -23.01
CA ALA A 520 21.71 -17.13 -23.22
C ALA A 520 22.45 -17.05 -21.87
N GLU A 521 23.67 -17.59 -21.82
CA GLU A 521 24.45 -17.61 -20.58
C GLU A 521 24.70 -16.21 -20.01
N ILE A 522 24.93 -15.21 -20.86
CA ILE A 522 25.10 -13.81 -20.45
C ILE A 522 23.85 -13.24 -19.78
N ASP A 523 22.66 -13.59 -20.26
CA ASP A 523 21.39 -13.12 -19.71
C ASP A 523 21.12 -13.76 -18.35
N ARG A 524 21.48 -15.04 -18.17
CA ARG A 524 21.41 -15.72 -16.87
C ARG A 524 22.31 -15.04 -15.84
N LEU A 525 23.54 -14.69 -16.21
CA LEU A 525 24.47 -13.96 -15.34
C LEU A 525 23.95 -12.56 -15.01
N GLN A 526 23.37 -11.86 -15.99
CA GLN A 526 22.78 -10.55 -15.78
C GLN A 526 21.54 -10.61 -14.87
N LEU A 527 20.71 -11.65 -15.02
CA LEU A 527 19.58 -11.92 -14.12
C LEU A 527 20.06 -12.15 -12.69
N ILE A 528 21.07 -13.01 -12.48
CA ILE A 528 21.64 -13.28 -11.16
C ILE A 528 22.11 -11.96 -10.52
N LYS A 529 22.80 -11.11 -11.29
CA LYS A 529 23.21 -9.79 -10.81
C LYS A 529 22.03 -8.92 -10.41
N ASN A 530 21.02 -8.82 -11.27
CA ASN A 530 19.80 -8.05 -10.98
C ASN A 530 19.07 -8.57 -9.74
N LEU A 531 19.04 -9.89 -9.55
CA LEU A 531 18.43 -10.52 -8.38
C LEU A 531 19.18 -10.17 -7.09
N THR A 532 20.52 -10.27 -7.08
CA THR A 532 21.31 -9.89 -5.90
C THR A 532 21.18 -8.40 -5.54
N LYS A 533 20.89 -7.53 -6.51
CA LYS A 533 20.59 -6.12 -6.25
C LYS A 533 19.24 -5.94 -5.56
N LEU A 534 18.22 -6.71 -5.94
CA LEU A 534 16.92 -6.69 -5.28
C LEU A 534 17.04 -7.21 -3.84
N GLU A 535 17.77 -8.30 -3.62
CA GLU A 535 18.08 -8.80 -2.28
C GLU A 535 18.88 -7.80 -1.44
N ALA A 536 19.83 -7.07 -2.05
CA ALA A 536 20.57 -6.00 -1.38
C ALA A 536 19.67 -4.82 -0.98
N GLN A 537 18.68 -4.47 -1.80
CA GLN A 537 17.70 -3.43 -1.46
C GLN A 537 16.88 -3.84 -0.23
N LEU A 538 16.45 -5.10 -0.18
CA LEU A 538 15.72 -5.68 0.94
C LEU A 538 16.51 -5.66 2.25
N SER A 539 17.76 -6.13 2.20
CA SER A 539 18.62 -6.23 3.38
C SER A 539 19.08 -4.86 3.90
N SER A 540 19.05 -3.82 3.05
CA SER A 540 19.46 -2.46 3.42
C SER A 540 18.47 -1.72 4.31
N ILE A 541 17.22 -2.22 4.41
CA ILE A 541 16.17 -1.60 5.21
C ILE A 541 16.49 -1.80 6.70
N GLY A 542 16.72 -0.70 7.42
CA GLY A 542 17.11 -0.70 8.83
C GLY A 542 15.91 -0.79 9.80
N PHE A 543 15.40 -1.99 10.03
CA PHE A 543 14.27 -2.20 10.95
C PHE A 543 14.67 -2.03 12.44
N PRO A 544 13.74 -1.58 13.30
CA PRO A 544 14.01 -1.33 14.72
C PRO A 544 14.05 -2.61 15.57
N ALA A 545 13.38 -3.68 15.12
CA ALA A 545 13.15 -4.91 15.88
C ALA A 545 12.92 -6.11 14.95
N TYR A 546 12.97 -7.31 15.53
CA TYR A 546 12.55 -8.57 14.89
C TYR A 546 11.07 -8.84 15.15
N GLY A 547 10.34 -9.35 14.16
CA GLY A 547 8.90 -9.61 14.24
C GLY A 547 8.23 -9.56 12.87
N GLY A 548 6.91 -9.50 12.84
CA GLY A 548 6.16 -9.27 11.59
C GLY A 548 6.13 -7.78 11.24
N LEU A 549 6.21 -7.45 9.95
CA LEU A 549 5.98 -6.10 9.46
C LEU A 549 4.48 -5.92 9.20
N TYR A 550 3.85 -4.93 9.81
CA TYR A 550 2.41 -4.70 9.70
C TYR A 550 2.09 -3.26 9.34
N LEU A 551 0.92 -3.06 8.74
CA LEU A 551 0.27 -1.77 8.71
C LEU A 551 -0.20 -1.41 10.12
N ARG A 552 0.14 -0.20 10.58
CA ARG A 552 -0.19 0.28 11.94
C ARG A 552 -1.70 0.31 12.19
N ALA A 553 -2.49 0.56 11.16
CA ALA A 553 -3.94 0.61 11.25
C ALA A 553 -4.56 -0.73 11.68
N ASP A 554 -3.87 -1.85 11.43
CA ASP A 554 -4.43 -3.19 11.52
C ASP A 554 -4.03 -3.98 12.77
N THR A 555 -3.12 -3.46 13.60
CA THR A 555 -2.71 -4.13 14.85
C THR A 555 -3.79 -4.10 15.94
N GLY A 556 -4.88 -3.36 15.74
CA GLY A 556 -6.04 -3.28 16.63
C GLY A 556 -5.76 -2.69 18.03
N ALA A 557 -6.81 -2.34 18.77
CA ALA A 557 -6.71 -1.84 20.16
C ALA A 557 -6.26 -2.89 21.20
N GLN A 558 -5.93 -4.12 20.76
CA GLN A 558 -5.59 -5.25 21.63
C GLN A 558 -4.11 -5.68 21.57
N GLN A 559 -3.29 -5.16 20.64
CA GLN A 559 -1.84 -5.43 20.62
C GLN A 559 -1.07 -4.16 20.99
N SER A 560 -0.82 -3.97 22.28
CA SER A 560 0.01 -2.88 22.81
C SER A 560 1.51 -3.06 22.57
N ASN A 561 1.93 -4.11 21.86
CA ASN A 561 3.33 -4.48 21.66
C ASN A 561 3.72 -4.39 20.17
N TYR A 562 3.98 -3.19 19.69
CA TYR A 562 4.55 -2.93 18.37
C TYR A 562 5.65 -1.87 18.45
N GLN A 563 6.54 -1.84 17.48
CA GLN A 563 7.64 -0.87 17.36
C GLN A 563 7.58 -0.13 16.04
N MET A 564 7.67 1.20 16.10
CA MET A 564 7.61 2.05 14.91
C MET A 564 8.91 1.98 14.11
N LEU A 565 8.79 1.95 12.78
CA LEU A 565 9.94 2.10 11.90
C LEU A 565 10.54 3.50 12.04
N ASN A 566 11.83 3.63 11.71
CA ASN A 566 12.51 4.91 11.70
C ASN A 566 11.90 5.85 10.64
N GLU A 567 11.79 7.15 10.95
CA GLU A 567 11.24 8.18 10.04
C GLU A 567 11.95 8.25 8.69
N SER A 568 13.24 7.87 8.61
CA SER A 568 14.00 7.82 7.36
C SER A 568 13.55 6.70 6.42
N ILE A 569 12.89 5.67 6.95
CA ILE A 569 12.43 4.49 6.23
C ILE A 569 10.93 4.61 5.95
N ASP A 570 10.16 5.07 6.94
CA ASP A 570 8.72 5.31 6.81
C ASP A 570 8.35 6.69 7.38
N PRO A 571 8.52 7.77 6.57
CA PRO A 571 8.16 9.12 6.98
C PRO A 571 6.66 9.32 7.27
N SER A 572 5.83 8.39 6.78
CA SER A 572 4.37 8.38 6.92
C SER A 572 3.89 7.66 8.17
N HIS A 573 4.77 6.94 8.90
CA HIS A 573 4.41 6.12 10.06
C HIS A 573 3.27 5.13 9.78
N THR A 574 3.26 4.61 8.56
CA THR A 574 2.28 3.66 8.04
C THR A 574 2.52 2.26 8.59
N PHE A 575 3.77 1.91 8.89
CA PHE A 575 4.18 0.56 9.26
C PHE A 575 4.73 0.46 10.68
N CYS A 576 4.60 -0.73 11.26
CA CYS A 576 5.22 -1.10 12.53
C CYS A 576 5.73 -2.54 12.50
N ILE A 577 6.69 -2.85 13.39
CA ILE A 577 7.08 -4.23 13.69
C ILE A 577 6.24 -4.71 14.87
N GLY A 578 5.44 -5.74 14.64
CA GLY A 578 4.60 -6.37 15.65
C GLY A 578 5.05 -7.82 15.95
N PRO A 579 4.17 -8.65 16.52
CA PRO A 579 4.41 -10.07 16.74
C PRO A 579 4.83 -10.81 15.46
N SER A 580 5.61 -11.89 15.54
CA SER A 580 5.94 -12.73 14.39
C SER A 580 4.69 -13.42 13.82
N CYS A 581 4.55 -13.47 12.50
CA CYS A 581 3.54 -14.26 11.81
C CYS A 581 3.96 -15.72 11.59
N ASP A 582 5.08 -16.15 12.17
CA ASP A 582 5.60 -17.52 12.05
C ASP A 582 4.59 -18.54 12.63
N ARG A 583 4.18 -19.48 11.77
CA ARG A 583 3.22 -20.55 12.06
C ARG A 583 3.58 -21.43 13.25
N SER A 584 4.86 -21.51 13.62
CA SER A 584 5.30 -22.28 14.78
C SER A 584 4.81 -21.69 16.12
N PHE A 585 4.27 -20.48 16.10
CA PHE A 585 3.60 -19.85 17.25
C PHE A 585 2.07 -20.00 17.23
N ASP A 586 1.49 -20.58 16.17
CA ASP A 586 0.05 -20.80 16.03
C ASP A 586 -0.34 -22.13 16.68
N ILE A 587 -1.20 -22.07 17.70
CA ILE A 587 -1.68 -23.24 18.44
C ILE A 587 -3.10 -23.52 17.99
N ASP A 588 -3.35 -24.73 17.47
CA ASP A 588 -4.65 -25.16 16.95
C ASP A 588 -5.79 -24.89 17.95
N PRO A 589 -6.79 -24.07 17.58
CA PRO A 589 -7.89 -23.68 18.46
C PRO A 589 -8.82 -24.85 18.85
N ASP A 590 -8.84 -25.94 18.08
CA ASP A 590 -9.70 -27.12 18.33
C ASP A 590 -9.07 -28.09 19.34
N THR A 591 -7.83 -27.84 19.77
CA THR A 591 -7.22 -28.53 20.90
C THR A 591 -7.70 -27.91 22.21
N ALA A 592 -7.67 -28.66 23.33
CA ALA A 592 -7.95 -28.11 24.67
C ALA A 592 -7.11 -26.85 25.03
N LEU A 593 -6.09 -26.55 24.22
CA LEU A 593 -5.17 -25.43 24.30
C LEU A 593 -5.68 -24.13 23.64
N GLY A 594 -6.66 -24.17 22.73
CA GLY A 594 -7.25 -22.97 22.12
C GLY A 594 -7.96 -22.03 23.10
N GLN A 595 -8.28 -22.53 24.30
CA GLN A 595 -9.03 -21.82 25.34
C GLN A 595 -8.14 -21.01 26.31
N SER A 596 -6.81 -21.18 26.31
CA SER A 596 -5.87 -20.39 27.12
C SER A 596 -5.05 -19.42 26.27
N LYS A 597 -5.67 -18.32 25.83
CA LYS A 597 -5.06 -17.21 25.05
C LYS A 597 -3.94 -16.42 25.78
N GLY A 598 -3.29 -16.98 26.79
CA GLY A 598 -2.34 -16.27 27.64
C GLY A 598 -0.90 -16.82 27.57
N HIS A 599 0.03 -15.95 27.16
CA HIS A 599 1.44 -15.91 27.62
C HIS A 599 2.58 -16.56 26.79
N LEU A 600 2.56 -16.52 25.45
CA LEU A 600 3.81 -16.61 24.68
C LEU A 600 4.14 -15.26 24.05
N ASN A 601 5.32 -14.70 24.36
CA ASN A 601 5.80 -13.42 23.84
C ASN A 601 6.25 -13.57 22.38
N GLN A 602 5.33 -13.43 21.43
CA GLN A 602 5.59 -13.55 19.99
C GLN A 602 6.36 -12.35 19.39
N GLY A 603 6.98 -11.50 20.21
CA GLY A 603 7.67 -10.29 19.78
C GLY A 603 6.76 -9.06 19.79
N PRO A 604 7.24 -7.91 19.26
CA PRO A 604 8.54 -7.72 18.63
C PRO A 604 9.72 -7.89 19.60
N TRP A 605 10.87 -8.34 19.08
CA TRP A 605 12.10 -8.60 19.85
C TRP A 605 13.20 -7.63 19.49
N ASN A 606 14.06 -7.25 20.44
CA ASN A 606 15.08 -6.22 20.22
C ASN A 606 16.50 -6.79 20.06
N THR A 607 16.75 -7.96 20.62
CA THR A 607 18.08 -8.57 20.64
C THR A 607 18.07 -9.96 19.99
N ILE A 608 19.28 -10.46 19.67
CA ILE A 608 19.46 -11.82 19.15
C ILE A 608 19.00 -12.81 20.23
N SER A 609 19.32 -12.51 21.48
CA SER A 609 18.94 -13.33 22.63
C SER A 609 17.43 -13.38 22.87
N ASP A 610 16.70 -12.28 22.69
CA ASP A 610 15.24 -12.23 22.88
C ASP A 610 14.54 -13.24 21.96
N VAL A 611 14.96 -13.30 20.68
CA VAL A 611 14.43 -14.25 19.70
C VAL A 611 14.70 -15.69 20.15
N GLY A 612 15.96 -16.00 20.47
CA GLY A 612 16.37 -17.36 20.85
C GLY A 612 15.78 -17.84 22.17
N ILE A 613 15.68 -16.96 23.16
CA ILE A 613 15.03 -17.23 24.45
C ILE A 613 13.54 -17.47 24.25
N CYS A 614 12.88 -16.71 23.37
CA CYS A 614 11.47 -16.92 23.08
C CYS A 614 11.21 -18.30 22.47
N ILE A 615 12.00 -18.69 21.46
CA ILE A 615 11.93 -20.02 20.84
C ILE A 615 12.12 -21.13 21.90
N ALA A 616 13.13 -21.00 22.77
CA ALA A 616 13.36 -21.98 23.83
C ALA A 616 12.21 -22.06 24.84
N LYS A 617 11.64 -20.91 25.24
CA LYS A 617 10.49 -20.85 26.15
C LYS A 617 9.24 -21.47 25.55
N ARG A 618 9.04 -21.33 24.24
CA ARG A 618 7.97 -22.00 23.51
C ARG A 618 8.11 -23.51 23.71
N GLU A 619 9.27 -24.09 23.40
CA GLU A 619 9.50 -25.54 23.55
C GLU A 619 9.42 -26.05 25.00
N LEU A 620 9.75 -25.21 26.00
CA LEU A 620 9.56 -25.54 27.42
C LEU A 620 8.09 -25.62 27.84
N SER A 621 7.20 -24.98 27.09
CA SER A 621 5.78 -24.95 27.41
C SER A 621 5.19 -26.36 27.30
N PRO A 622 4.34 -26.80 28.26
CA PRO A 622 3.57 -28.04 28.11
C PRO A 622 2.72 -28.06 26.82
N LEU A 623 2.45 -26.87 26.27
CA LEU A 623 1.64 -26.61 25.09
C LEU A 623 2.34 -26.99 23.75
N SER A 624 3.67 -27.03 23.72
CA SER A 624 4.46 -27.39 22.52
C SER A 624 4.60 -28.89 22.31
N ARG A 625 4.12 -29.71 23.24
CA ARG A 625 4.23 -31.17 23.14
C ARG A 625 3.22 -31.72 22.14
N LYS A 626 3.51 -31.58 20.84
CA LYS A 626 2.99 -32.55 19.86
C LYS A 626 3.66 -33.88 20.19
N ARG A 627 2.91 -34.80 20.81
CA ARG A 627 3.34 -36.19 20.80
C ARG A 627 3.26 -36.64 19.35
N LEU A 628 4.39 -37.01 18.76
CA LEU A 628 4.37 -37.84 17.57
C LEU A 628 3.49 -39.05 17.88
N ASP A 629 2.48 -39.32 17.05
CA ASP A 629 1.60 -40.47 17.22
C ASP A 629 2.39 -41.79 17.21
N ARG A 630 3.61 -41.77 16.65
CA ARG A 630 4.60 -42.83 16.74
C ARG A 630 5.95 -42.25 17.18
N PRO A 631 6.44 -42.57 18.39
CA PRO A 631 7.75 -42.10 18.82
C PRO A 631 8.83 -42.73 17.91
N PRO A 632 9.81 -41.94 17.46
CA PRO A 632 10.94 -42.46 16.70
C PRO A 632 11.74 -43.45 17.56
N THR A 633 12.48 -44.32 16.88
CA THR A 633 13.27 -45.40 17.51
C THR A 633 14.53 -44.90 18.23
N PHE A 634 14.98 -43.68 17.95
CA PHE A 634 16.15 -43.09 18.58
C PHE A 634 15.79 -42.33 19.87
N TYR A 635 16.79 -42.09 20.71
CA TYR A 635 16.60 -41.44 21.99
C TYR A 635 16.14 -39.97 21.87
N GLN A 636 14.95 -39.64 22.41
CA GLN A 636 14.38 -38.29 22.36
C GLN A 636 14.67 -37.41 23.60
N GLY A 637 15.27 -37.98 24.64
CA GLY A 637 15.48 -37.31 25.94
C GLY A 637 14.28 -37.38 26.88
N SER A 638 14.54 -37.32 28.20
CA SER A 638 13.46 -37.17 29.18
C SER A 638 12.92 -35.74 29.19
N VAL A 639 11.74 -35.53 29.79
CA VAL A 639 11.17 -34.18 29.95
C VAL A 639 12.12 -33.27 30.74
N GLU A 640 12.81 -33.83 31.73
CA GLU A 640 13.81 -33.13 32.54
C GLU A 640 15.04 -32.76 31.71
N GLU A 641 15.58 -33.69 30.91
CA GLU A 641 16.73 -33.41 30.03
C GLU A 641 16.39 -32.37 28.96
N GLN A 642 15.20 -32.45 28.36
CA GLN A 642 14.69 -31.43 27.44
C GLN A 642 14.68 -30.05 28.11
N ALA A 643 14.15 -29.99 29.34
CA ALA A 643 14.09 -28.74 30.09
C ALA A 643 15.47 -28.19 30.46
N GLU A 644 16.41 -29.05 30.86
CA GLU A 644 17.78 -28.69 31.21
C GLU A 644 18.57 -28.15 30.01
N LEU A 645 18.47 -28.79 28.85
CA LEU A 645 19.16 -28.34 27.63
C LEU A 645 18.56 -27.03 27.09
N LEU A 646 17.24 -26.87 27.14
CA LEU A 646 16.58 -25.61 26.77
C LEU A 646 16.96 -24.47 27.74
N GLN A 647 17.04 -24.73 29.05
CA GLN A 647 17.52 -23.75 30.02
C GLN A 647 18.99 -23.40 29.82
N SER A 648 19.83 -24.39 29.53
CA SER A 648 21.24 -24.17 29.18
C SER A 648 21.36 -23.31 27.93
N THR A 649 20.56 -23.59 26.91
CA THR A 649 20.46 -22.81 25.67
C THR A 649 20.05 -21.36 25.97
N MET A 650 19.00 -21.14 26.76
CA MET A 650 18.58 -19.80 27.19
C MET A 650 19.69 -19.04 27.94
N SER A 651 20.52 -19.73 28.72
CA SER A 651 21.65 -19.09 29.43
C SER A 651 22.78 -18.65 28.49
N LEU A 652 22.93 -19.29 27.32
CA LEU A 652 23.90 -18.92 26.29
C LEU A 652 23.45 -17.73 25.44
N MET A 653 22.15 -17.59 25.20
CA MET A 653 21.60 -16.59 24.28
C MET A 653 22.11 -15.16 24.53
N PRO A 654 22.21 -14.64 25.77
CA PRO A 654 22.76 -13.30 26.03
C PRO A 654 24.22 -13.13 25.59
N LEU A 655 25.01 -14.20 25.53
CA LEU A 655 26.40 -14.13 25.06
C LEU A 655 26.46 -13.85 23.56
N LEU A 656 25.44 -14.26 22.80
CA LEU A 656 25.35 -14.04 21.36
C LEU A 656 25.18 -12.56 20.99
N ASP A 657 24.52 -11.77 21.85
CA ASP A 657 24.32 -10.33 21.63
C ASP A 657 25.63 -9.53 21.61
N SER A 658 26.70 -10.10 22.18
CA SER A 658 28.04 -9.48 22.21
C SER A 658 29.03 -10.12 21.23
N HIS A 659 28.63 -11.20 20.54
CA HIS A 659 29.54 -11.96 19.69
C HIS A 659 29.85 -11.18 18.39
N PRO A 660 31.13 -10.84 18.08
CA PRO A 660 31.47 -9.91 17.01
C PRO A 660 30.90 -10.27 15.63
N ALA A 661 30.91 -11.56 15.29
CA ALA A 661 30.37 -12.04 14.01
C ALA A 661 28.83 -11.94 13.97
N LEU A 662 28.14 -12.17 15.10
CA LEU A 662 26.68 -12.17 15.16
C LEU A 662 26.14 -10.75 15.27
N VAL A 663 26.81 -9.85 15.98
CA VAL A 663 26.45 -8.42 15.99
C VAL A 663 26.53 -7.83 14.58
N LYS A 664 27.56 -8.21 13.81
CA LYS A 664 27.73 -7.73 12.43
C LYS A 664 26.66 -8.27 11.48
N SER A 665 26.28 -9.54 11.63
CA SER A 665 25.43 -10.30 10.70
C SER A 665 24.03 -10.62 11.25
N GLY A 666 23.67 -10.10 12.42
CA GLY A 666 22.42 -10.38 13.13
C GLY A 666 21.40 -9.27 13.03
N ARG A 667 21.62 -8.22 12.24
CA ARG A 667 20.67 -7.11 12.11
C ARG A 667 19.30 -7.60 11.60
N PRO A 668 18.19 -6.97 12.05
CA PRO A 668 16.85 -7.26 11.55
C PRO A 668 16.73 -6.85 10.08
N ILE A 669 16.45 -7.81 9.20
CA ILE A 669 16.24 -7.56 7.76
C ILE A 669 14.98 -8.28 7.26
N LEU A 670 14.54 -7.89 6.06
CA LEU A 670 13.60 -8.67 5.27
C LEU A 670 14.39 -9.49 4.23
N TRP A 671 14.05 -10.76 4.02
CA TRP A 671 14.69 -11.61 3.02
C TRP A 671 13.69 -12.64 2.47
N HIS A 672 13.63 -12.84 1.15
CA HIS A 672 12.74 -13.84 0.57
C HIS A 672 13.31 -15.25 0.76
N THR A 673 12.74 -16.03 1.68
CA THR A 673 13.27 -17.35 2.03
C THR A 673 12.90 -18.45 1.03
N ASP A 674 11.81 -18.32 0.27
CA ASP A 674 11.35 -19.33 -0.71
C ASP A 674 11.55 -18.91 -2.17
N LEU A 675 12.77 -18.47 -2.50
CA LEU A 675 13.04 -17.92 -3.83
C LEU A 675 13.41 -19.04 -4.82
N HIS A 676 12.43 -19.52 -5.58
CA HIS A 676 12.60 -20.44 -6.71
C HIS A 676 12.09 -19.84 -8.03
N MET A 677 12.38 -20.49 -9.17
CA MET A 677 12.03 -19.98 -10.49
C MET A 677 10.52 -19.79 -10.75
N GLY A 678 9.65 -20.37 -9.91
CA GLY A 678 8.20 -20.17 -9.98
C GLY A 678 7.74 -18.86 -9.35
N ASN A 679 8.52 -18.34 -8.40
CA ASN A 679 8.23 -17.10 -7.67
C ASN A 679 8.92 -15.87 -8.30
N ILE A 680 9.66 -16.06 -9.39
CA ILE A 680 10.37 -15.00 -10.11
C ILE A 680 9.73 -14.79 -11.48
N TYR A 681 9.29 -13.57 -11.77
CA TYR A 681 8.74 -13.19 -13.07
C TYR A 681 9.67 -12.24 -13.79
N VAL A 682 9.90 -12.51 -15.07
CA VAL A 682 10.79 -11.74 -15.94
C VAL A 682 10.04 -11.10 -17.11
N ALA A 683 10.60 -10.01 -17.64
CA ALA A 683 10.03 -9.35 -18.81
C ALA A 683 10.00 -10.31 -20.02
N PRO A 684 8.91 -10.35 -20.81
CA PRO A 684 8.81 -11.25 -21.96
C PRO A 684 9.92 -11.03 -23.00
N ASP A 685 10.31 -9.77 -23.22
CA ASP A 685 11.26 -9.36 -24.25
C ASP A 685 12.70 -9.17 -23.72
N GLU A 686 12.88 -9.06 -22.40
CA GLU A 686 14.18 -8.90 -21.73
C GLU A 686 14.25 -9.84 -20.52
N SER A 687 14.47 -11.14 -20.75
CA SER A 687 14.39 -12.16 -19.71
C SER A 687 15.43 -12.03 -18.59
N SER A 688 16.41 -11.11 -18.69
CA SER A 688 17.30 -10.74 -17.59
C SER A 688 16.70 -9.75 -16.60
N GLN A 689 15.60 -9.09 -16.93
CA GLN A 689 14.91 -8.11 -16.09
C GLN A 689 13.84 -8.81 -15.26
N VAL A 690 14.01 -8.79 -13.93
CA VAL A 690 12.97 -9.20 -12.97
C VAL A 690 11.94 -8.08 -12.89
N VAL A 691 10.67 -8.40 -13.16
CA VAL A 691 9.55 -7.44 -13.18
C VAL A 691 8.53 -7.68 -12.08
N SER A 692 8.50 -8.89 -11.51
CA SER A 692 7.68 -9.19 -10.34
C SER A 692 8.26 -10.36 -9.55
N LEU A 693 8.11 -10.31 -8.22
CA LEU A 693 8.35 -11.42 -7.31
C LEU A 693 7.03 -11.69 -6.55
N ILE A 694 6.72 -12.96 -6.32
CA ILE A 694 5.51 -13.38 -5.59
C ILE A 694 5.87 -14.22 -4.38
N ASP A 695 4.88 -14.47 -3.54
CA ASP A 695 4.96 -15.34 -2.35
C ASP A 695 5.78 -14.75 -1.18
N PHE A 696 5.61 -13.43 -0.96
CA PHE A 696 6.08 -12.72 0.23
C PHE A 696 5.25 -13.02 1.49
N GLN A 697 4.34 -13.99 1.42
CA GLN A 697 3.46 -14.36 2.51
C GLN A 697 4.26 -14.93 3.68
N SER A 698 3.89 -14.51 4.90
CA SER A 698 4.53 -14.95 6.14
C SER A 698 6.02 -14.57 6.27
N LEU A 699 6.47 -13.55 5.53
CA LEU A 699 7.79 -12.97 5.72
C LEU A 699 7.86 -12.17 7.03
N SER A 700 8.87 -12.48 7.83
CA SER A 700 9.16 -11.78 9.08
C SER A 700 10.49 -11.03 8.97
N VAL A 701 10.56 -9.88 9.63
CA VAL A 701 11.82 -9.21 9.91
C VAL A 701 12.58 -10.03 10.94
N LEU A 702 13.70 -10.64 10.53
CA LEU A 702 14.43 -11.62 11.35
C LEU A 702 15.95 -11.40 11.30
N LEU A 703 16.69 -12.15 12.12
CA LEU A 703 18.15 -12.23 12.13
C LEU A 703 18.68 -12.60 10.73
N ALA A 704 19.50 -11.74 10.11
CA ALA A 704 19.97 -11.99 8.75
C ALA A 704 20.69 -13.34 8.58
N PHE A 705 21.50 -13.77 9.55
CA PHE A 705 22.16 -15.08 9.50
C PHE A 705 21.22 -16.30 9.66
N LEU A 706 19.92 -16.11 9.96
CA LEU A 706 18.92 -17.18 9.96
C LEU A 706 18.15 -17.28 8.63
N GLN A 707 18.06 -16.19 7.86
CA GLN A 707 17.21 -16.11 6.67
C GLN A 707 17.98 -15.90 5.36
N ALA A 708 19.13 -15.21 5.38
CA ALA A 708 19.96 -15.02 4.20
C ALA A 708 20.46 -16.39 3.71
N GLN A 709 20.03 -16.77 2.52
CA GLN A 709 20.31 -18.06 1.91
C GLN A 709 20.25 -17.98 0.39
N TRP A 710 20.78 -19.03 -0.24
CA TRP A 710 20.78 -19.20 -1.69
C TRP A 710 19.36 -19.40 -2.23
N PRO A 711 18.99 -18.75 -3.35
CA PRO A 711 17.82 -19.13 -4.12
C PRO A 711 17.90 -20.61 -4.49
N ILE A 712 16.77 -21.32 -4.47
CA ILE A 712 16.73 -22.79 -4.55
C ILE A 712 17.46 -23.31 -5.79
N PHE A 713 17.26 -22.64 -6.93
CA PHE A 713 17.87 -23.02 -8.21
C PHE A 713 19.34 -22.60 -8.39
N LEU A 714 19.87 -21.81 -7.46
CA LEU A 714 21.27 -21.37 -7.42
C LEU A 714 22.05 -22.03 -6.28
N LYS A 715 21.43 -22.98 -5.55
CA LYS A 715 22.12 -23.74 -4.51
C LYS A 715 23.37 -24.41 -5.09
N PRO A 716 24.53 -24.30 -4.41
CA PRO A 716 25.76 -24.89 -4.90
C PRO A 716 25.67 -26.44 -4.92
N PRO A 717 26.30 -27.11 -5.90
CA PRO A 717 26.36 -28.57 -5.93
C PRO A 717 27.25 -29.12 -4.80
N PRO A 718 27.22 -30.44 -4.55
CA PRO A 718 28.16 -31.10 -3.64
C PRO A 718 29.62 -30.73 -3.99
N ASN A 719 30.47 -30.56 -2.96
CA ASN A 719 31.90 -30.21 -3.11
C ASN A 719 32.21 -28.83 -3.74
N TYR A 720 31.24 -27.92 -3.79
CA TYR A 720 31.46 -26.56 -4.27
C TYR A 720 32.59 -25.81 -3.52
N PRO A 721 33.60 -25.26 -4.22
CA PRO A 721 34.67 -24.50 -3.59
C PRO A 721 34.17 -23.10 -3.21
N LYS A 722 34.09 -22.81 -1.91
CA LYS A 722 33.74 -21.47 -1.40
C LYS A 722 34.82 -20.43 -1.72
N GLY A 723 34.43 -19.16 -1.83
CA GLY A 723 35.34 -18.04 -2.11
C GLY A 723 35.62 -17.84 -3.60
N PHE A 724 36.60 -17.01 -3.95
CA PHE A 724 36.84 -16.58 -5.34
C PHE A 724 37.63 -17.61 -6.18
N VAL A 725 37.16 -18.85 -6.19
CA VAL A 725 37.72 -19.96 -6.98
C VAL A 725 36.86 -20.21 -8.20
N GLN A 726 37.48 -20.30 -9.38
CA GLN A 726 36.77 -20.59 -10.64
C GLN A 726 36.35 -22.06 -10.69
N PRO A 727 35.06 -22.38 -10.92
CA PRO A 727 34.59 -23.75 -11.12
C PRO A 727 35.26 -24.41 -12.34
N ARG A 728 35.67 -25.66 -12.19
CA ARG A 728 36.28 -26.48 -13.26
C ARG A 728 35.57 -27.83 -13.35
N LEU A 729 35.61 -28.44 -14.53
CA LEU A 729 35.24 -29.84 -14.69
C LEU A 729 36.24 -30.74 -13.94
N PRO A 730 35.85 -31.96 -13.55
CA PRO A 730 36.76 -32.95 -13.00
C PRO A 730 37.97 -33.18 -13.92
N ASP A 731 39.15 -33.43 -13.33
CA ASP A 731 40.39 -33.63 -14.10
C ASP A 731 40.31 -34.88 -15.00
N ASP A 732 39.45 -35.85 -14.67
CA ASP A 732 39.18 -37.10 -15.39
C ASP A 732 37.98 -37.03 -16.34
N PHE A 733 37.43 -35.84 -16.61
CA PHE A 733 36.19 -35.65 -17.40
C PHE A 733 36.21 -36.37 -18.75
N ASP A 734 37.33 -36.34 -19.47
CA ASP A 734 37.45 -36.98 -20.79
C ASP A 734 37.35 -38.51 -20.72
N GLU A 735 37.66 -39.11 -19.57
CA GLU A 735 37.69 -40.56 -19.29
C GLU A 735 36.33 -41.11 -18.80
N LEU A 736 35.40 -40.23 -18.42
CA LEU A 736 34.07 -40.59 -17.94
C LEU A 736 33.18 -41.17 -19.07
N ASP A 737 32.23 -42.04 -18.69
CA ASP A 737 31.16 -42.46 -19.58
C ASP A 737 30.20 -41.29 -19.90
N GLU A 738 29.35 -41.44 -20.92
CA GLU A 738 28.48 -40.35 -21.39
C GLU A 738 27.45 -39.86 -20.36
N GLU A 739 26.97 -40.74 -19.48
CA GLU A 739 26.04 -40.38 -18.40
C GLU A 739 26.77 -39.56 -17.33
N SER A 740 27.94 -40.04 -16.91
CA SER A 740 28.83 -39.35 -15.97
C SER A 740 29.33 -38.00 -16.52
N LYS A 741 29.63 -37.90 -17.82
CA LYS A 741 29.97 -36.63 -18.49
C LYS A 741 28.82 -35.64 -18.45
N SER A 742 27.61 -36.10 -18.76
CA SER A 742 26.40 -35.28 -18.71
C SER A 742 26.17 -34.72 -17.29
N LEU A 743 26.30 -35.58 -16.27
CA LEU A 743 26.18 -35.17 -14.87
C LEU A 743 27.25 -34.16 -14.45
N ALA A 744 28.52 -34.43 -14.75
CA ALA A 744 29.62 -33.51 -14.45
C ALA A 744 29.45 -32.15 -15.14
N GLN A 745 28.91 -32.13 -16.37
CA GLN A 745 28.61 -30.91 -17.10
C GLN A 745 27.45 -30.11 -16.47
N GLN A 746 26.43 -30.80 -15.95
CA GLN A 746 25.34 -30.18 -15.21
C GLN A 746 25.81 -29.59 -13.89
N GLU A 747 26.56 -30.35 -13.09
CA GLU A 747 27.14 -29.88 -11.82
C GLU A 747 28.06 -28.68 -12.04
N TRP A 748 28.92 -28.73 -13.07
CA TRP A 748 29.78 -27.60 -13.42
C TRP A 748 28.98 -26.35 -13.82
N SER A 749 27.89 -26.52 -14.56
CA SER A 749 27.00 -25.41 -14.94
C SER A 749 26.31 -24.80 -13.72
N GLN A 750 25.82 -25.62 -12.80
CA GLN A 750 25.25 -25.19 -11.52
C GLN A 750 26.31 -24.47 -10.66
N ALA A 751 27.53 -24.99 -10.58
CA ALA A 751 28.63 -24.37 -9.86
C ALA A 751 29.00 -22.99 -10.44
N LYS A 752 28.92 -22.80 -11.76
CA LYS A 752 29.12 -21.48 -12.40
C LYS A 752 28.06 -20.47 -11.95
N TRP A 753 26.79 -20.85 -11.97
CA TRP A 753 25.71 -19.95 -11.55
C TRP A 753 25.76 -19.66 -10.06
N ALA A 754 26.06 -20.67 -9.24
CA ALA A 754 26.30 -20.48 -7.82
C ALA A 754 27.49 -19.53 -7.58
N LYS A 755 28.59 -19.66 -8.33
CA LYS A 755 29.72 -18.74 -8.24
C LYS A 755 29.35 -17.32 -8.62
N ALA A 756 28.57 -17.15 -9.69
CA ALA A 756 28.09 -15.85 -10.11
C ALA A 756 27.26 -15.18 -9.02
N TYR A 757 26.36 -15.93 -8.37
CA TYR A 757 25.58 -15.44 -7.25
C TYR A 757 26.47 -15.10 -6.05
N GLU A 758 27.37 -15.98 -5.61
CA GLU A 758 28.29 -15.71 -4.50
C GLU A 758 29.08 -14.42 -4.70
N VAL A 759 29.65 -14.24 -5.89
CA VAL A 759 30.44 -13.06 -6.24
C VAL A 759 29.55 -11.82 -6.32
N SER A 760 28.37 -11.93 -6.92
CA SER A 760 27.45 -10.81 -7.05
C SER A 760 26.90 -10.37 -5.69
N THR A 761 26.50 -11.30 -4.82
CA THR A 761 26.11 -11.01 -3.44
C THR A 761 27.26 -10.38 -2.67
N TYR A 762 28.50 -10.86 -2.82
CA TYR A 762 29.65 -10.22 -2.17
C TYR A 762 29.82 -8.74 -2.58
N LEU A 763 29.60 -8.44 -3.87
CA LEU A 763 29.83 -7.11 -4.44
C LEU A 763 28.67 -6.14 -4.16
N GLU A 764 27.42 -6.62 -4.30
CA GLU A 764 26.22 -5.80 -4.15
C GLU A 764 25.75 -5.72 -2.68
N ASP A 765 25.95 -6.79 -1.89
CA ASP A 765 25.57 -6.89 -0.49
C ASP A 765 26.57 -7.69 0.36
N ARG A 766 27.65 -7.01 0.74
CA ARG A 766 28.69 -7.56 1.61
C ARG A 766 28.13 -8.07 2.94
N PHE A 767 27.04 -7.48 3.43
CA PHE A 767 26.43 -7.87 4.70
C PHE A 767 25.69 -9.21 4.59
N ALA A 768 24.84 -9.41 3.58
CA ALA A 768 24.19 -10.71 3.36
C ALA A 768 25.21 -11.81 3.06
N TYR A 769 26.27 -11.51 2.30
CA TYR A 769 27.37 -12.46 2.09
C TYR A 769 28.00 -12.91 3.42
N ASP A 770 28.31 -11.97 4.32
CA ASP A 770 28.90 -12.30 5.62
C ASP A 770 27.89 -13.05 6.51
N ALA A 771 26.58 -12.77 6.40
CA ALA A 771 25.52 -13.48 7.11
C ALA A 771 25.33 -14.94 6.65
N MET A 772 25.45 -15.21 5.35
CA MET A 772 25.43 -16.56 4.77
C MET A 772 26.65 -17.39 5.20
N ASN A 773 27.72 -16.76 5.65
CA ASN A 773 28.99 -17.40 6.05
C ASN A 773 29.22 -17.42 7.57
N VAL A 774 28.22 -17.05 8.38
CA VAL A 774 28.27 -17.27 9.84
C VAL A 774 28.45 -18.77 10.13
N PRO A 775 29.29 -19.15 11.11
CA PRO A 775 29.48 -20.56 11.47
C PRO A 775 28.14 -21.27 11.70
N ARG A 776 28.00 -22.45 11.08
CA ARG A 776 26.73 -23.20 11.02
C ARG A 776 26.10 -23.41 12.40
N VAL A 777 26.90 -23.71 13.41
CA VAL A 777 26.44 -23.96 14.79
C VAL A 777 25.54 -22.84 15.34
N PHE A 778 25.77 -21.58 14.96
CA PHE A 778 24.93 -20.47 15.42
C PHE A 778 23.54 -20.49 14.79
N ARG A 779 23.42 -20.89 13.52
CA ARG A 779 22.12 -21.05 12.87
C ARG A 779 21.40 -22.29 13.42
N GLU A 780 22.11 -23.40 13.52
CA GLU A 780 21.58 -24.66 14.04
C GLU A 780 21.11 -24.54 15.50
N LEU A 781 21.78 -23.74 16.33
CA LEU A 781 21.34 -23.50 17.71
C LEU A 781 19.89 -23.00 17.77
N PHE A 782 19.48 -22.09 16.88
CA PHE A 782 18.10 -21.59 16.83
C PHE A 782 17.14 -22.62 16.25
N ILE A 783 17.53 -23.30 15.16
CA ILE A 783 16.72 -24.31 14.48
C ILE A 783 16.46 -25.50 15.41
N ARG A 784 17.51 -26.08 15.99
CA ARG A 784 17.40 -27.27 16.86
C ARG A 784 16.76 -26.96 18.20
N CYS A 785 16.92 -25.73 18.69
CA CYS A 785 16.16 -25.25 19.83
C CYS A 785 14.66 -25.22 19.52
N ALA A 786 14.25 -24.90 18.30
CA ALA A 786 12.85 -24.81 17.89
C ALA A 786 12.18 -26.18 17.64
N GLU A 787 12.95 -27.27 17.59
CA GLU A 787 12.47 -28.60 17.17
C GLU A 787 12.53 -29.63 18.32
N VAL A 788 12.85 -29.23 19.55
CA VAL A 788 13.07 -30.16 20.67
C VAL A 788 11.84 -31.02 20.97
N SER A 789 10.63 -30.45 20.89
CA SER A 789 9.40 -31.21 21.12
C SER A 789 9.10 -32.23 20.02
N GLU A 790 9.54 -31.97 18.78
CA GLU A 790 9.26 -32.81 17.61
C GLU A 790 10.36 -33.88 17.41
N VAL A 791 11.62 -33.48 17.47
CA VAL A 791 12.77 -34.33 17.11
C VAL A 791 13.54 -34.83 18.35
N GLY A 792 13.33 -34.22 19.52
CA GLY A 792 14.00 -34.57 20.77
C GLY A 792 15.33 -33.85 20.99
N VAL A 793 16.03 -34.24 22.06
CA VAL A 793 17.22 -33.51 22.57
C VAL A 793 18.50 -33.69 21.75
N VAL A 794 18.60 -34.78 20.97
CA VAL A 794 19.87 -35.21 20.36
C VAL A 794 20.47 -34.12 19.45
N PRO A 795 19.72 -33.48 18.53
CA PRO A 795 20.28 -32.44 17.66
C PRO A 795 20.68 -31.17 18.42
N LEU A 796 19.89 -30.74 19.41
CA LEU A 796 20.22 -29.56 20.22
C LEU A 796 21.48 -29.81 21.06
N ARG A 797 21.59 -30.99 21.67
CA ARG A 797 22.76 -31.37 22.46
C ARG A 797 24.02 -31.46 21.60
N ALA A 798 23.93 -31.91 20.35
CA ALA A 798 25.05 -31.88 19.40
C ALA A 798 25.58 -30.45 19.19
N CYS A 799 24.66 -29.48 19.01
CA CYS A 799 25.04 -28.06 18.88
C CYS A 799 25.74 -27.54 20.15
N LEU A 800 25.20 -27.87 21.33
CA LEU A 800 25.77 -27.44 22.61
C LEU A 800 27.15 -28.08 22.88
N ILE A 801 27.35 -29.35 22.50
CA ILE A 801 28.65 -30.03 22.59
C ILE A 801 29.67 -29.41 21.62
N GLU A 802 29.28 -29.11 20.38
CA GLU A 802 30.15 -28.42 19.42
C GLU A 802 30.58 -27.05 19.96
N MET A 803 29.64 -26.29 20.53
CA MET A 803 29.95 -25.01 21.18
C MET A 803 30.88 -25.17 22.39
N PHE A 804 30.66 -26.19 23.22
CA PHE A 804 31.53 -26.50 24.37
C PHE A 804 32.96 -26.85 23.92
N GLN A 805 33.11 -27.73 22.93
CA GLN A 805 34.41 -28.20 22.45
C GLN A 805 35.17 -27.12 21.66
N ASN A 806 34.46 -26.23 20.95
CA ASN A 806 35.06 -25.22 20.08
C ASN A 806 34.85 -23.77 20.58
N TRP A 807 34.61 -23.57 21.88
CA TRP A 807 34.21 -22.27 22.45
C TRP A 807 35.10 -21.09 22.01
N SER A 808 36.41 -21.22 22.16
CA SER A 808 37.37 -20.18 21.77
C SER A 808 37.54 -20.07 20.25
N GLY A 809 37.46 -21.18 19.52
CA GLY A 809 37.55 -21.19 18.06
C GLY A 809 36.33 -20.58 17.37
N LEU A 810 35.17 -20.61 18.04
CA LEU A 810 33.96 -19.92 17.61
C LEU A 810 34.01 -18.40 17.84
N GLY A 811 34.97 -17.91 18.63
CA GLY A 811 35.18 -16.48 18.87
C GLY A 811 34.67 -15.95 20.22
N PHE A 812 34.24 -16.82 21.14
CA PHE A 812 33.86 -16.42 22.49
C PHE A 812 35.06 -16.13 23.39
N THR A 813 34.90 -15.15 24.29
CA THR A 813 35.89 -14.80 25.32
C THR A 813 35.50 -15.40 26.67
N GLY A 814 36.48 -15.81 27.47
CA GLY A 814 36.26 -16.35 28.81
C GLY A 814 36.05 -17.87 28.85
N GLN A 815 35.68 -18.39 30.02
CA GLN A 815 35.38 -19.82 30.21
C GLN A 815 34.00 -20.15 29.63
N CYS A 816 33.87 -21.32 29.00
CA CYS A 816 32.59 -21.83 28.52
C CYS A 816 31.67 -22.11 29.73
N PRO A 817 30.42 -21.61 29.73
CA PRO A 817 29.48 -21.88 30.81
C PRO A 817 28.84 -23.28 30.72
N LEU A 818 29.03 -23.98 29.60
CA LEU A 818 28.61 -25.36 29.41
C LEU A 818 29.64 -26.31 30.00
N SER A 819 29.18 -27.45 30.49
CA SER A 819 30.02 -28.53 30.98
C SER A 819 29.43 -29.86 30.54
N PHE A 820 30.25 -30.66 29.84
CA PHE A 820 29.94 -32.04 29.50
C PHE A 820 31.09 -32.92 29.96
N THR A 821 30.77 -34.01 30.65
CA THR A 821 31.71 -35.07 31.00
C THR A 821 32.04 -35.91 29.77
N GLU A 822 33.20 -36.59 29.78
CA GLU A 822 33.57 -37.51 28.69
C GLU A 822 32.53 -38.61 28.47
N GLU A 823 31.90 -39.09 29.56
CA GLU A 823 30.87 -40.13 29.49
C GLU A 823 29.57 -39.61 28.84
N GLU A 824 29.16 -38.37 29.13
CA GLU A 824 28.00 -37.73 28.49
C GLU A 824 28.24 -37.52 26.99
N ILE A 825 29.45 -37.09 26.59
CA ILE A 825 29.82 -36.94 25.18
C ILE A 825 29.77 -38.29 24.46
N LYS A 826 30.35 -39.33 25.07
CA LYS A 826 30.38 -40.69 24.49
C LYS A 826 28.97 -41.29 24.38
N THR A 827 28.12 -41.04 25.37
CA THR A 827 26.70 -41.41 25.34
C THR A 827 25.97 -40.68 24.21
N HIS A 828 26.24 -39.39 24.05
CA HIS A 828 25.68 -38.59 22.97
C HIS A 828 26.12 -39.10 21.58
N GLU A 829 27.40 -39.40 21.36
CA GLU A 829 27.92 -39.91 20.09
C GLU A 829 27.16 -41.17 19.63
N ARG A 830 26.88 -42.09 20.55
CA ARG A 830 26.06 -43.28 20.27
C ARG A 830 24.63 -42.92 19.88
N GLN A 831 23.98 -42.06 20.65
CA GLN A 831 22.60 -41.61 20.38
C GLN A 831 22.49 -40.77 19.10
N PHE A 832 23.53 -40.01 18.76
CA PHE A 832 23.61 -39.23 17.52
C PHE A 832 23.74 -40.14 16.30
N THR A 833 24.50 -41.24 16.40
CA THR A 833 24.58 -42.25 15.34
C THR A 833 23.20 -42.86 15.04
N GLU A 834 22.41 -43.15 16.08
CA GLU A 834 21.03 -43.66 15.94
C GLU A 834 20.12 -42.62 15.26
N TYR A 835 20.25 -41.34 15.63
CA TYR A 835 19.54 -40.23 15.00
C TYR A 835 19.93 -40.04 13.53
N GLU A 836 21.22 -40.08 13.19
CA GLU A 836 21.71 -39.97 11.81
C GLU A 836 21.17 -41.10 10.93
N ALA A 837 21.19 -42.34 11.45
CA ALA A 837 20.62 -43.48 10.75
C ALA A 837 19.12 -43.30 10.49
N TRP A 838 18.37 -42.78 11.46
CA TRP A 838 16.96 -42.46 11.27
C TRP A 838 16.78 -41.38 10.20
N HIS A 839 17.50 -40.26 10.32
CA HIS A 839 17.40 -39.13 9.39
C HIS A 839 17.73 -39.54 7.95
N GLU A 840 18.74 -40.40 7.76
CA GLU A 840 19.13 -40.90 6.44
C GLU A 840 18.03 -41.76 5.81
N VAL A 841 17.34 -42.60 6.59
CA VAL A 841 16.19 -43.38 6.11
C VAL A 841 15.06 -42.44 5.66
N GLN A 842 14.77 -41.38 6.42
CA GLN A 842 13.78 -40.37 6.06
C GLN A 842 14.14 -39.70 4.73
N ARG A 843 15.39 -39.22 4.60
CA ARG A 843 15.92 -38.57 3.40
C ARG A 843 15.82 -39.47 2.17
N LEU A 844 16.27 -40.71 2.28
CA LEU A 844 16.21 -41.69 1.20
C LEU A 844 14.76 -41.98 0.77
N ALA A 845 13.84 -42.10 1.72
CA ALA A 845 12.43 -42.30 1.40
C ALA A 845 11.84 -41.08 0.66
N TRP A 846 12.15 -39.86 1.07
CA TRP A 846 11.72 -38.64 0.37
C TRP A 846 12.21 -38.59 -1.08
N GLU A 847 13.50 -38.89 -1.28
CA GLU A 847 14.11 -38.93 -2.62
C GLU A 847 13.54 -40.03 -3.50
N CYS A 848 13.36 -41.25 -2.98
CA CYS A 848 12.86 -42.38 -3.77
C CYS A 848 11.38 -42.24 -4.12
N LEU A 849 10.60 -41.55 -3.28
CA LEU A 849 9.16 -41.39 -3.45
C LEU A 849 8.75 -40.07 -4.12
N ASP A 850 9.70 -39.18 -4.41
CA ASP A 850 9.44 -37.81 -4.89
C ASP A 850 8.45 -37.07 -3.97
N THR A 851 8.74 -37.05 -2.67
CA THR A 851 7.84 -36.52 -1.63
C THR A 851 8.60 -35.69 -0.59
N ASP A 852 7.86 -35.08 0.34
CA ASP A 852 8.40 -34.29 1.45
C ASP A 852 8.11 -34.94 2.81
N ALA A 853 8.43 -34.25 3.92
CA ALA A 853 8.19 -34.75 5.27
C ALA A 853 6.70 -34.99 5.61
N GLU A 854 5.76 -34.34 4.92
CA GLU A 854 4.31 -34.59 5.10
C GLU A 854 3.82 -35.74 4.21
N GLY A 855 4.66 -36.28 3.32
CA GLY A 855 4.27 -37.30 2.35
C GLY A 855 3.47 -36.71 1.18
N TRP A 856 3.65 -35.42 0.86
CA TRP A 856 2.96 -34.77 -0.24
C TRP A 856 3.41 -35.29 -1.61
N ILE A 857 2.46 -35.55 -2.51
CA ILE A 857 2.66 -36.05 -3.87
C ILE A 857 2.00 -35.09 -4.84
N ALA A 858 2.79 -34.67 -5.84
CA ALA A 858 2.34 -33.75 -6.88
C ALA A 858 1.17 -34.33 -7.70
N PRO A 859 0.19 -33.51 -8.12
CA PRO A 859 -1.05 -33.98 -8.76
C PRO A 859 -0.83 -34.67 -10.12
N GLN A 860 0.30 -34.42 -10.79
CA GLN A 860 0.67 -35.11 -12.03
C GLN A 860 1.14 -36.56 -11.83
N LEU A 861 1.40 -36.98 -10.59
CA LEU A 861 1.87 -38.33 -10.25
C LEU A 861 0.69 -39.20 -9.79
N ASP A 862 0.70 -40.49 -10.15
CA ASP A 862 -0.33 -41.43 -9.72
C ASP A 862 -0.11 -41.84 -8.25
N ILE A 863 -1.02 -41.40 -7.37
CA ILE A 863 -0.97 -41.71 -5.93
C ILE A 863 -1.08 -43.22 -5.64
N THR A 864 -1.82 -43.97 -6.45
CA THR A 864 -1.95 -45.42 -6.28
C THR A 864 -0.60 -46.10 -6.53
N GLU A 865 0.10 -45.63 -7.56
CA GLU A 865 1.45 -46.09 -7.87
C GLU A 865 2.45 -45.67 -6.79
N LYS A 866 2.40 -44.43 -6.31
CA LYS A 866 3.28 -43.97 -5.22
C LYS A 866 3.05 -44.72 -3.91
N ARG A 867 1.80 -45.04 -3.54
CA ARG A 867 1.49 -45.92 -2.41
C ARG A 867 2.00 -47.35 -2.63
N ARG A 868 1.95 -47.86 -3.86
CA ARG A 868 2.55 -49.17 -4.21
C ARG A 868 4.08 -49.14 -4.08
N GLN A 869 4.73 -48.09 -4.57
CA GLN A 869 6.17 -47.89 -4.43
C GLN A 869 6.57 -47.79 -2.96
N ASN A 870 5.82 -47.04 -2.15
CA ASN A 870 6.02 -46.95 -0.70
C ASN A 870 5.98 -48.33 -0.03
N ARG A 871 4.96 -49.17 -0.33
CA ARG A 871 4.90 -50.56 0.17
C ARG A 871 6.09 -51.41 -0.28
N ALA A 872 6.50 -51.30 -1.54
CA ALA A 872 7.62 -52.07 -2.08
C ALA A 872 8.96 -51.67 -1.46
N LEU A 873 9.18 -50.36 -1.27
CA LEU A 873 10.36 -49.82 -0.61
C LEU A 873 10.38 -50.22 0.86
N LEU A 874 9.26 -50.13 1.57
CA LEU A 874 9.15 -50.61 2.96
C LEU A 874 9.43 -52.11 3.06
N SER A 875 8.91 -52.94 2.15
CA SER A 875 9.22 -54.38 2.12
C SER A 875 10.71 -54.63 1.89
N THR A 876 11.31 -53.93 0.93
CA THR A 876 12.74 -54.03 0.62
C THR A 876 13.59 -53.58 1.81
N PHE A 877 13.18 -52.51 2.49
CA PHE A 877 13.82 -52.02 3.70
C PHE A 877 13.76 -53.08 4.81
N LEU A 878 12.58 -53.62 5.10
CA LEU A 878 12.38 -54.70 6.08
C LEU A 878 13.22 -55.94 5.78
N GLU A 879 13.33 -56.35 4.51
CA GLU A 879 14.15 -57.48 4.10
C GLU A 879 15.66 -57.21 4.25
N ARG A 880 16.11 -56.00 3.90
CA ARG A 880 17.53 -55.64 3.97
C ARG A 880 18.01 -55.37 5.39
N THR A 881 17.14 -54.89 6.26
CA THR A 881 17.44 -54.67 7.69
C THR A 881 17.14 -55.91 8.54
N ALA A 882 16.68 -57.01 7.93
CA ALA A 882 16.37 -58.25 8.62
C ALA A 882 17.64 -58.83 9.27
N GLY A 883 17.72 -58.73 10.60
CA GLY A 883 18.86 -59.17 11.41
C GLY A 883 19.56 -58.04 12.16
N GLU A 884 19.38 -56.78 11.73
CA GLU A 884 19.83 -55.59 12.46
C GLU A 884 18.70 -55.02 13.32
N TRP A 885 17.47 -54.99 12.80
CA TRP A 885 16.28 -54.53 13.50
C TRP A 885 15.15 -55.57 13.45
N SER A 886 14.29 -55.56 14.47
CA SER A 886 13.01 -56.27 14.40
C SER A 886 12.08 -55.63 13.36
N PRO A 887 11.10 -56.37 12.80
CA PRO A 887 10.14 -55.81 11.85
C PRO A 887 9.40 -54.58 12.39
N GLU A 888 9.07 -54.56 13.68
CA GLU A 888 8.44 -53.41 14.34
C GLU A 888 9.38 -52.20 14.43
N GLU A 889 10.64 -52.37 14.81
CA GLU A 889 11.63 -51.28 14.87
C GLU A 889 11.92 -50.71 13.47
N ALA A 890 12.08 -51.57 12.46
CA ALA A 890 12.26 -51.13 11.08
C ALA A 890 11.02 -50.38 10.55
N ARG A 891 9.80 -50.79 10.91
CA ARG A 891 8.59 -50.01 10.56
C ARG A 891 8.56 -48.63 11.23
N GLN A 892 9.08 -48.49 12.45
CA GLN A 892 9.17 -47.20 13.14
C GLN A 892 10.27 -46.28 12.55
N MET A 893 11.27 -46.84 11.88
CA MET A 893 12.29 -46.07 11.15
C MET A 893 11.77 -45.46 9.85
N TRP A 894 10.77 -46.09 9.23
CA TRP A 894 10.22 -45.63 7.95
C TRP A 894 9.29 -44.42 8.15
N PRO A 895 9.34 -43.37 7.30
CA PRO A 895 8.49 -42.18 7.44
C PRO A 895 7.01 -42.41 7.16
N PHE A 896 6.68 -43.29 6.21
CA PHE A 896 5.31 -43.47 5.71
C PHE A 896 4.78 -44.91 5.86
N PRO A 897 4.81 -45.51 7.06
CA PRO A 897 4.32 -46.86 7.29
C PRO A 897 2.78 -46.89 7.22
N GLU A 898 2.22 -47.60 6.24
CA GLU A 898 0.77 -47.87 6.20
C GLU A 898 0.32 -48.57 7.49
N GLU A 899 -0.85 -48.18 8.01
CA GLU A 899 -1.49 -48.92 9.11
C GLU A 899 -1.85 -50.33 8.66
N ALA A 900 -1.57 -51.31 9.53
CA ALA A 900 -1.75 -52.73 9.28
C ALA A 900 -3.22 -53.16 9.23
#